data_AF-A0A7W8D6Q1-F1
#
_entry.id   AF-A0A7W8D6Q1-F1
#
_cell.length_a   1.000
_cell.length_b   1.000
_cell.length_c   1.000
_cell.angle_alpha   90.00
_cell.angle_beta   90.00
_cell.angle_gamma   90.00
#
_symmetry.space_group_name_H-M   'P 1'
#
loop_
_entity.id
_entity.type
_entity.pdbx_description
1 polymer ?
#
loop_
_entity_poly.entity_id
_entity_poly.type
_entity_poly.pdbx_seq_one_letter_code
_entity_poly.pdbx_strand_id
1 'polypeptide(L)'
;MRPSSALILSAALAAVFACPGAAFGKGSDAPLHATLRAPTLLALAPVDASKLAVEDAVLDGKFGVPLRFGVVQDASIVDIAKGGIGEWSTLSDGRLRWRLVVESTGARTLDFGFSRFRLPHGAELRIFSRSGKAQLGPFTDADNPVGGRYYTPLLPGADAVLELTLPAEKRDTVELALATVNHGYRDPFQAQATAKSGNCNIDTVCPQGDAWRDEIASVAQYTFQAGSSSYVCTGQLMATGNSAADSATPRFSTAHHCISTQAEAQSIVLYWGYESPTCRTPGTAANSQVLNKPNNSRATQSGTTLLATHEATDWTALQLSSQVPAAALAEWSGWDRSGIAPPGTVGIHHPQGDEKRITFNTDAPSTIPICIPSSTSLPNSHWFISEYEAGTTEGGSSGSGLWSSDEKLLIGVLSGGSASCTVLDGSDCYGRLSTAWEAGSSPSSRMRDHFDRSGANPQQMPGSAACNAPTVTLSSPAFTTAPTAGATVAFTGAASGGSGSGYTYAWDLDGDGVADRSGSVNTVSTVYNARQSVQVRLTVTDSAGCSGVASQALDIKGPALTVTSAAPTQVCGNNDGKIDPGERWQVPVTLRNSGDAQISGPARVLYAASNDYAASTGAACGFDYVDIASGASAVPAVTLSPADGGVAASDDGRSAQAITLGGGGVRLFGTTYSQAVVSTNGYVSFDTAESGGDYDNACNTAPDRGSLGPQLRPMHDDLVVGAITGSGLRYRYFATCPRPAAGAGAGCHVFQWSHMQQYSNSGPATGDFGFQALVYDGGSVVYQYETASPNAGAGATIGLVDSTGAAFDARCNVANAAPANSAICLSSLAGSVRPESPTRALLALPANESSTVNVPFYVPTSAACGAPLAMDFVAAAANNLTRVAPTRVLNANVGAGCTVVNNCPIQQLSFETKQGLYHNRVRPGNGIAHYSYGGGWYTGDAERKPTWYQLSGSVQDYLMRLPLVETHNDGSTSNVEVSLQQRGRAWLAQVSPTEIMYAWQFDDGRSGAELLSHTLSLAGFISRPATNRTETWFALSDPGWGLAVESGSNAGTTLEAIGVFLYDAAGAPRWTLGNGTGASGQAVALTAVRPHCPGCPWLPDYADTAAAAGTITPTWTGATGVSVNTAITFPAPLQGTWNRTALPMIPILPPAQD
;
A
#
# COMPACT_ATOMS: atom_id res chain seq x y z
N MET A 1 -18.41 -32.41 87.36
CA MET A 1 -16.97 -32.40 87.74
C MET A 1 -16.14 -32.11 86.49
N ARG A 2 -14.90 -31.63 86.63
CA ARG A 2 -13.91 -31.47 85.53
C ARG A 2 -13.01 -32.72 85.44
N PRO A 3 -12.14 -32.90 84.41
CA PRO A 3 -11.90 -32.09 83.19
C PRO A 3 -12.57 -32.77 81.95
N SER A 4 -12.17 -32.75 80.67
CA SER A 4 -10.94 -32.33 79.93
C SER A 4 -11.25 -31.96 78.46
N SER A 5 -10.28 -31.33 77.78
CA SER A 5 -9.93 -31.38 76.33
C SER A 5 -11.03 -31.39 75.23
N ALA A 6 -10.97 -30.58 74.16
CA ALA A 6 -9.98 -29.56 73.77
C ALA A 6 -10.52 -28.52 72.74
N LEU A 7 -9.84 -27.36 72.67
CA LEU A 7 -9.73 -26.32 71.61
C LEU A 7 -10.93 -26.02 70.66
N ILE A 8 -11.46 -24.78 70.75
CA ILE A 8 -11.53 -23.79 69.63
C ILE A 8 -11.25 -22.38 70.20
N LEU A 9 -10.52 -21.53 69.46
CA LEU A 9 -10.31 -20.08 69.72
C LEU A 9 -11.28 -19.29 68.79
N SER A 10 -12.05 -18.27 69.18
CA SER A 10 -11.76 -17.03 69.94
C SER A 10 -10.73 -16.12 69.23
N ALA A 11 -10.98 -14.83 68.92
CA ALA A 11 -12.08 -13.96 69.35
C ALA A 11 -12.47 -12.84 68.34
N ALA A 12 -13.61 -12.22 68.65
CA ALA A 12 -14.07 -10.86 68.31
C ALA A 12 -12.95 -9.79 68.19
N LEU A 13 -12.96 -8.83 67.25
CA LEU A 13 -14.00 -7.89 66.77
C LEU A 13 -14.16 -6.61 67.63
N ALA A 14 -13.64 -5.49 67.11
CA ALA A 14 -13.94 -4.11 67.50
C ALA A 14 -13.74 -3.20 66.26
N ALA A 15 -14.43 -2.05 66.17
CA ALA A 15 -14.68 -1.34 64.90
C ALA A 15 -13.89 -0.04 64.68
N VAL A 16 -13.77 0.37 63.41
CA VAL A 16 -13.31 1.69 62.94
C VAL A 16 -14.27 2.18 61.85
N PHE A 17 -14.53 3.49 61.79
CA PHE A 17 -15.39 4.15 60.79
C PHE A 17 -14.55 4.87 59.72
N ALA A 18 -14.66 4.50 58.44
CA ALA A 18 -14.37 5.34 57.26
C ALA A 18 -14.84 4.67 55.94
N CYS A 19 -15.16 5.49 54.94
CA CYS A 19 -15.44 5.12 53.54
C CYS A 19 -14.15 5.09 52.69
N PRO A 20 -14.16 4.69 51.38
CA PRO A 20 -15.31 4.33 50.53
C PRO A 20 -15.23 2.93 49.91
N GLY A 21 -16.22 2.58 49.08
CA GLY A 21 -16.17 1.37 48.23
C GLY A 21 -15.19 1.51 47.07
N ALA A 22 -14.51 0.41 46.72
CA ALA A 22 -13.64 0.36 45.55
C ALA A 22 -14.46 0.26 44.27
N ALA A 23 -14.32 1.24 43.37
CA ALA A 23 -14.81 1.12 42.01
C ALA A 23 -13.90 0.15 41.23
N PHE A 24 -14.49 -0.82 40.53
CA PHE A 24 -13.79 -1.58 39.49
C PHE A 24 -13.60 -0.67 38.27
N GLY A 25 -12.57 0.17 38.33
CA GLY A 25 -12.14 0.94 37.16
C GLY A 25 -11.62 0.00 36.09
N LYS A 26 -12.36 -0.12 34.97
CA LYS A 26 -11.76 -0.56 33.72
C LYS A 26 -10.71 0.49 33.35
N GLY A 27 -9.43 0.14 33.46
CA GLY A 27 -8.37 0.95 32.90
C GLY A 27 -8.56 1.05 31.40
N SER A 28 -8.35 2.24 30.84
CA SER A 28 -8.17 2.40 29.40
C SER A 28 -6.90 1.66 28.99
N ASP A 29 -7.04 0.59 28.21
CA ASP A 29 -5.90 -0.10 27.59
C ASP A 29 -5.34 0.78 26.47
N ALA A 30 -4.62 1.83 26.85
CA ALA A 30 -3.69 2.51 25.96
C ALA A 30 -2.66 1.47 25.46
N PRO A 31 -2.23 1.54 24.18
CA PRO A 31 -1.29 0.56 23.63
C PRO A 31 -0.05 0.41 24.50
N LEU A 32 0.40 -0.83 24.69
CA LEU A 32 1.62 -1.11 25.43
C LEU A 32 2.83 -0.78 24.54
N HIS A 33 3.55 0.27 24.91
CA HIS A 33 4.77 0.70 24.21
C HIS A 33 6.02 0.20 24.96
N ALA A 34 6.99 -0.30 24.21
CA ALA A 34 8.32 -0.59 24.73
C ALA A 34 9.10 0.73 24.98
N THR A 35 9.96 0.72 26.00
CA THR A 35 10.64 1.93 26.51
C THR A 35 12.15 1.76 26.58
N LEU A 36 12.90 2.80 26.25
CA LEU A 36 14.35 2.81 26.42
C LEU A 36 14.72 3.03 27.89
N ARG A 37 15.33 2.02 28.53
CA ARG A 37 15.89 2.15 29.89
C ARG A 37 17.37 2.53 29.88
N ALA A 38 18.06 2.23 28.78
CA ALA A 38 19.42 2.66 28.48
C ALA A 38 19.57 2.76 26.95
N PRO A 39 20.63 3.40 26.40
CA PRO A 39 20.84 3.49 24.96
C PRO A 39 20.86 2.14 24.23
N THR A 40 21.18 1.07 24.95
CA THR A 40 21.30 -0.32 24.46
C THR A 40 20.22 -1.27 24.99
N LEU A 41 19.22 -0.78 25.75
CA LEU A 41 18.19 -1.60 26.39
C LEU A 41 16.77 -1.08 26.11
N LEU A 42 16.06 -1.81 25.26
CA LEU A 42 14.62 -1.72 25.07
C LEU A 42 13.93 -2.64 26.10
N ALA A 43 13.06 -2.08 26.93
CA ALA A 43 12.26 -2.84 27.90
C ALA A 43 10.78 -2.70 27.59
N LEU A 44 10.12 -3.84 27.36
CA LEU A 44 8.68 -3.93 27.17
C LEU A 44 7.95 -3.49 28.46
N ALA A 45 6.74 -2.97 28.27
CA ALA A 45 5.83 -2.66 29.37
C ALA A 45 5.41 -3.94 30.11
N PRO A 46 5.24 -3.90 31.45
CA PRO A 46 4.75 -5.06 32.20
C PRO A 46 3.36 -5.50 31.73
N VAL A 47 3.17 -6.82 31.63
CA VAL A 47 1.90 -7.43 31.21
C VAL A 47 1.20 -8.06 32.42
N ASP A 48 -0.09 -7.78 32.60
CA ASP A 48 -0.89 -8.38 33.66
C ASP A 48 -1.34 -9.79 33.27
N ALA A 49 -0.50 -10.77 33.58
CA ALA A 49 -0.78 -12.19 33.36
C ALA A 49 -2.01 -12.71 34.15
N SER A 50 -2.48 -12.01 35.19
CA SER A 50 -3.69 -12.40 35.93
C SER A 50 -4.96 -11.89 35.23
N LYS A 51 -4.94 -10.66 34.68
CA LYS A 51 -5.97 -10.17 33.75
C LYS A 51 -6.10 -11.11 32.55
N LEU A 52 -4.98 -11.41 31.87
CA LEU A 52 -4.98 -12.28 30.68
C LEU A 52 -5.51 -13.69 30.98
N ALA A 53 -5.13 -14.31 32.10
CA ALA A 53 -5.62 -15.64 32.47
C ALA A 53 -7.14 -15.68 32.70
N VAL A 54 -7.75 -14.58 33.16
CA VAL A 54 -9.21 -14.46 33.34
C VAL A 54 -9.91 -14.18 32.01
N GLU A 55 -9.32 -13.36 31.14
CA GLU A 55 -9.82 -13.13 29.78
C GLU A 55 -9.79 -14.41 28.94
N ASP A 56 -8.64 -15.10 28.91
CA ASP A 56 -8.46 -16.32 28.12
C ASP A 56 -9.40 -17.43 28.58
N ALA A 57 -9.64 -17.58 29.90
CA ALA A 57 -10.62 -18.53 30.43
C ALA A 57 -12.08 -18.27 29.96
N VAL A 58 -12.36 -17.11 29.35
CA VAL A 58 -13.64 -16.74 28.71
C VAL A 58 -13.55 -16.81 27.17
N LEU A 59 -12.35 -16.87 26.59
CA LEU A 59 -12.09 -16.93 25.15
C LEU A 59 -11.79 -18.34 24.65
N ASP A 60 -10.96 -19.11 25.35
CA ASP A 60 -10.53 -20.48 25.01
C ASP A 60 -11.71 -21.46 24.90
N GLY A 61 -12.87 -21.12 25.46
CA GLY A 61 -14.13 -21.88 25.39
C GLY A 61 -15.17 -21.34 24.41
N LYS A 62 -14.81 -20.45 23.48
CA LYS A 62 -15.71 -19.90 22.45
C LYS A 62 -15.33 -20.40 21.05
N PHE A 63 -16.31 -20.84 20.29
CA PHE A 63 -16.12 -21.26 18.90
C PHE A 63 -15.80 -20.03 18.02
N GLY A 64 -14.92 -20.20 17.03
CA GLY A 64 -14.50 -19.11 16.13
C GLY A 64 -13.56 -18.07 16.76
N VAL A 65 -12.94 -18.34 17.91
CA VAL A 65 -11.94 -17.47 18.53
C VAL A 65 -10.56 -18.13 18.42
N PRO A 66 -9.57 -17.52 17.72
CA PRO A 66 -8.21 -18.03 17.65
C PRO A 66 -7.54 -18.12 19.02
N LEU A 67 -6.65 -19.10 19.21
CA LEU A 67 -5.98 -19.30 20.49
C LEU A 67 -4.94 -18.20 20.74
N ARG A 68 -5.23 -17.27 21.66
CA ARG A 68 -4.31 -16.21 22.07
C ARG A 68 -3.13 -16.81 22.84
N PHE A 69 -1.90 -16.39 22.51
CA PHE A 69 -0.67 -16.80 23.20
C PHE A 69 0.22 -15.63 23.66
N GLY A 70 0.05 -14.44 23.06
CA GLY A 70 0.93 -13.30 23.30
C GLY A 70 0.22 -11.94 23.25
N VAL A 71 0.91 -10.92 23.76
CA VAL A 71 0.49 -9.51 23.71
C VAL A 71 1.53 -8.72 22.92
N VAL A 72 1.09 -8.12 21.82
CA VAL A 72 1.91 -7.32 20.91
C VAL A 72 2.15 -5.94 21.52
N GLN A 73 3.41 -5.52 21.58
CA GLN A 73 3.80 -4.19 22.05
C GLN A 73 4.47 -3.40 20.93
N ASP A 74 4.18 -2.09 20.86
CA ASP A 74 4.83 -1.17 19.92
C ASP A 74 6.31 -0.99 20.28
N ALA A 75 7.17 -1.07 19.27
CA ALA A 75 8.61 -0.88 19.34
C ALA A 75 9.14 0.04 18.23
N SER A 76 8.26 0.78 17.54
CA SER A 76 8.53 1.67 16.39
C SER A 76 9.60 2.74 16.61
N ILE A 77 10.00 2.99 17.85
CA ILE A 77 11.15 3.83 18.21
C ILE A 77 12.48 3.27 17.66
N VAL A 78 12.58 1.96 17.41
CA VAL A 78 13.82 1.30 16.96
C VAL A 78 13.93 1.27 15.43
N ASP A 79 14.49 2.34 14.88
CA ASP A 79 14.84 2.49 13.46
C ASP A 79 16.35 2.71 13.29
N ILE A 80 17.05 1.72 12.74
CA ILE A 80 18.53 1.74 12.60
C ILE A 80 18.98 2.83 11.62
N ALA A 81 18.17 3.15 10.60
CA ALA A 81 18.51 4.17 9.60
C ALA A 81 18.33 5.60 10.14
N LYS A 82 17.40 5.81 11.09
CA LYS A 82 17.25 7.10 11.81
C LYS A 82 18.27 7.25 12.95
N GLY A 83 18.73 6.14 13.52
CA GLY A 83 19.79 6.10 14.53
C GLY A 83 19.33 6.51 15.94
N GLY A 84 20.27 6.47 16.89
CA GLY A 84 20.06 6.87 18.29
C GLY A 84 19.82 5.72 19.29
N ILE A 85 19.59 4.49 18.81
CA ILE A 85 19.36 3.30 19.65
C ILE A 85 20.35 2.19 19.29
N GLY A 86 20.80 1.46 20.30
CA GLY A 86 21.78 0.38 20.20
C GLY A 86 23.23 0.86 20.08
N GLU A 87 24.17 -0.04 20.33
CA GLU A 87 25.61 0.25 20.34
C GLU A 87 26.26 -0.20 19.02
N TRP A 88 26.92 0.74 18.34
CA TRP A 88 27.77 0.47 17.20
C TRP A 88 29.23 0.27 17.63
N SER A 89 29.87 -0.78 17.14
CA SER A 89 31.27 -1.14 17.41
C SER A 89 31.96 -1.65 16.15
N THR A 90 33.28 -1.49 16.04
CA THR A 90 34.08 -2.06 14.94
C THR A 90 34.71 -3.37 15.38
N LEU A 91 34.58 -4.41 14.55
CA LEU A 91 35.18 -5.72 14.76
C LEU A 91 36.64 -5.75 14.27
N SER A 92 37.41 -6.75 14.70
CA SER A 92 38.81 -6.93 14.31
C SER A 92 39.04 -7.26 12.83
N ASP A 93 37.98 -7.61 12.10
CA ASP A 93 37.99 -7.81 10.64
C ASP A 93 37.60 -6.54 9.85
N GLY A 94 37.33 -5.43 10.55
CA GLY A 94 36.91 -4.15 9.96
C GLY A 94 35.39 -4.00 9.73
N ARG A 95 34.58 -5.05 9.96
CA ARG A 95 33.12 -4.95 9.89
C ARG A 95 32.57 -4.10 11.05
N LEU A 96 31.42 -3.48 10.82
CA LEU A 96 30.62 -2.89 11.89
C LEU A 96 29.70 -3.94 12.51
N ARG A 97 29.54 -3.85 13.83
CA ARG A 97 28.51 -4.56 14.61
C ARG A 97 27.60 -3.55 15.29
N TRP A 98 26.30 -3.73 15.19
CA TRP A 98 25.29 -3.08 16.01
C TRP A 98 24.68 -4.09 17.00
N ARG A 99 24.37 -3.64 18.22
CA ARG A 99 23.65 -4.45 19.23
C ARG A 99 22.54 -3.67 19.91
N LEU A 100 21.39 -4.32 20.08
CA LEU A 100 20.30 -3.91 20.97
C LEU A 100 19.90 -5.08 21.87
N VAL A 101 19.73 -4.82 23.16
CA VAL A 101 19.17 -5.76 24.13
C VAL A 101 17.68 -5.48 24.31
N VAL A 102 16.86 -6.53 24.35
CA VAL A 102 15.42 -6.46 24.60
C VAL A 102 15.09 -7.26 25.87
N GLU A 103 14.21 -6.71 26.72
CA GLU A 103 13.70 -7.36 27.94
C GLU A 103 12.17 -7.31 28.00
N SER A 104 11.54 -8.44 28.34
CA SER A 104 10.10 -8.54 28.58
C SER A 104 9.86 -9.40 29.82
N THR A 105 9.78 -8.75 30.98
CA THR A 105 9.70 -9.45 32.27
C THR A 105 8.45 -10.32 32.36
N GLY A 106 8.63 -11.64 32.47
CA GLY A 106 7.55 -12.63 32.58
C GLY A 106 7.25 -13.38 31.29
N ALA A 107 7.77 -12.94 30.14
CA ALA A 107 7.55 -13.64 28.87
C ALA A 107 8.18 -15.04 28.86
N ARG A 108 7.57 -15.95 28.09
CA ARG A 108 8.06 -17.28 27.74
C ARG A 108 8.79 -17.27 26.40
N THR A 109 8.26 -16.49 25.45
CA THR A 109 8.79 -16.31 24.10
C THR A 109 8.75 -14.84 23.68
N LEU A 110 9.60 -14.50 22.72
CA LEU A 110 9.62 -13.22 22.02
C LEU A 110 9.60 -13.43 20.50
N ASP A 111 8.81 -12.64 19.79
CA ASP A 111 8.94 -12.45 18.33
C ASP A 111 8.97 -10.96 17.98
N PHE A 112 9.50 -10.67 16.79
CA PHE A 112 9.90 -9.35 16.33
C PHE A 112 9.28 -9.08 14.97
N GLY A 113 8.34 -8.14 14.90
CA GLY A 113 7.73 -7.67 13.65
C GLY A 113 8.45 -6.43 13.14
N PHE A 114 8.98 -6.49 11.91
CA PHE A 114 9.72 -5.40 11.27
C PHE A 114 8.89 -4.71 10.18
N SER A 115 8.74 -3.38 10.29
CA SER A 115 8.09 -2.53 9.27
C SER A 115 8.97 -2.23 8.07
N ARG A 116 10.30 -2.32 8.26
CA ARG A 116 11.32 -2.37 7.20
C ARG A 116 12.34 -3.43 7.59
N PHE A 117 12.61 -4.35 6.67
CA PHE A 117 13.62 -5.39 6.78
C PHE A 117 14.36 -5.52 5.44
N ARG A 118 15.54 -4.90 5.38
CA ARG A 118 16.53 -5.02 4.31
C ARG A 118 17.91 -5.14 4.92
N LEU A 119 18.52 -6.30 4.71
CA LEU A 119 19.94 -6.56 4.94
C LEU A 119 20.69 -6.34 3.60
N PRO A 120 21.68 -5.44 3.53
CA PRO A 120 22.49 -5.25 2.32
C PRO A 120 23.55 -6.35 2.21
N HIS A 121 24.01 -6.68 0.99
CA HIS A 121 24.77 -7.91 0.79
C HIS A 121 26.05 -8.00 1.62
N GLY A 122 26.19 -9.10 2.37
CA GLY A 122 27.27 -9.33 3.35
C GLY A 122 26.91 -8.95 4.79
N ALA A 123 25.70 -8.45 5.05
CA ALA A 123 25.17 -8.26 6.39
C ALA A 123 24.56 -9.56 6.96
N GLU A 124 24.70 -9.74 8.27
CA GLU A 124 24.12 -10.83 9.05
C GLU A 124 23.36 -10.27 10.27
N LEU A 125 22.09 -10.63 10.45
CA LEU A 125 21.32 -10.36 11.67
C LEU A 125 21.13 -11.65 12.46
N ARG A 126 21.60 -11.70 13.70
CA ARG A 126 21.35 -12.79 14.67
C ARG A 126 20.49 -12.27 15.81
N ILE A 127 19.53 -13.06 16.26
CA ILE A 127 18.66 -12.71 17.39
C ILE A 127 18.75 -13.84 18.40
N PHE A 128 19.34 -13.60 19.58
CA PHE A 128 19.62 -14.66 20.55
C PHE A 128 19.30 -14.27 21.98
N SER A 129 18.84 -15.23 22.78
CA SER A 129 18.69 -15.04 24.23
C SER A 129 20.02 -14.62 24.85
N ARG A 130 20.03 -13.75 25.86
CA ARG A 130 21.25 -13.29 26.56
C ARG A 130 22.01 -14.45 27.22
N SER A 131 21.32 -15.56 27.49
CA SER A 131 21.90 -16.81 27.97
C SER A 131 22.70 -17.61 26.92
N GLY A 132 22.58 -17.27 25.64
CA GLY A 132 23.17 -17.99 24.51
C GLY A 132 22.52 -19.35 24.19
N LYS A 133 21.40 -19.71 24.83
CA LYS A 133 20.78 -21.04 24.69
C LYS A 133 19.82 -21.17 23.50
N ALA A 134 19.19 -20.07 23.10
CA ALA A 134 18.33 -19.98 21.92
C ALA A 134 18.83 -18.86 20.99
N GLN A 135 18.74 -19.10 19.67
CA GLN A 135 19.11 -18.17 18.60
C GLN A 135 18.21 -18.39 17.38
N LEU A 136 17.84 -17.29 16.73
CA LEU A 136 17.29 -17.21 15.38
C LEU A 136 18.35 -16.63 14.43
N GLY A 137 18.34 -17.07 13.18
CA GLY A 137 19.32 -16.66 12.16
C GLY A 137 20.70 -17.33 12.33
N PRO A 138 21.73 -16.84 11.60
CA PRO A 138 21.78 -15.55 10.91
C PRO A 138 20.78 -15.43 9.77
N PHE A 139 20.00 -14.35 9.79
CA PHE A 139 19.32 -13.82 8.61
C PHE A 139 20.33 -13.01 7.79
N THR A 140 20.18 -13.03 6.47
CA THR A 140 21.11 -12.48 5.49
C THR A 140 20.36 -11.71 4.41
N ASP A 141 21.06 -11.18 3.42
CA ASP A 141 20.40 -10.56 2.27
C ASP A 141 19.58 -11.54 1.41
N ALA A 142 19.77 -12.87 1.56
CA ALA A 142 18.89 -13.86 0.93
C ALA A 142 17.51 -13.98 1.61
N ASP A 143 17.38 -13.52 2.86
CA ASP A 143 16.16 -13.57 3.67
C ASP A 143 15.28 -12.30 3.51
N ASN A 144 15.72 -11.33 2.70
CA ASN A 144 14.99 -10.09 2.43
C ASN A 144 13.61 -10.39 1.79
N PRO A 145 12.50 -10.00 2.44
CA PRO A 145 11.15 -10.28 1.96
C PRO A 145 10.71 -9.29 0.88
N VAL A 146 9.90 -9.76 -0.07
CA VAL A 146 9.18 -8.89 -1.01
C VAL A 146 8.27 -7.95 -0.20
N GLY A 147 8.30 -6.65 -0.52
CA GLY A 147 7.59 -5.62 0.25
C GLY A 147 8.21 -5.26 1.61
N GLY A 148 9.37 -5.82 1.97
CA GLY A 148 10.21 -5.32 3.08
C GLY A 148 9.67 -5.50 4.50
N ARG A 149 8.63 -6.32 4.71
CA ARG A 149 8.09 -6.65 6.05
C ARG A 149 8.47 -8.08 6.46
N TYR A 150 8.97 -8.25 7.69
CA TYR A 150 9.44 -9.55 8.19
C TYR A 150 8.96 -9.79 9.63
N TYR A 151 8.57 -11.03 9.94
CA TYR A 151 8.20 -11.45 11.29
C TYR A 151 9.03 -12.67 11.68
N THR A 152 9.66 -12.64 12.85
CA THR A 152 10.56 -13.72 13.26
C THR A 152 9.79 -14.91 13.84
N PRO A 153 10.33 -16.15 13.74
CA PRO A 153 9.89 -17.24 14.60
C PRO A 153 10.01 -16.90 16.09
N LEU A 154 9.31 -17.64 16.96
CA LEU A 154 9.40 -17.45 18.40
C LEU A 154 10.81 -17.79 18.93
N LEU A 155 11.43 -16.85 19.63
CA LEU A 155 12.64 -17.06 20.43
C LEU A 155 12.25 -17.42 21.89
N PRO A 156 12.58 -18.61 22.41
CA PRO A 156 12.36 -18.95 23.81
C PRO A 156 13.20 -18.09 24.77
N GLY A 157 12.53 -17.40 25.70
CA GLY A 157 13.13 -16.55 26.72
C GLY A 157 12.28 -15.32 27.07
N ALA A 158 12.71 -14.63 28.13
CA ALA A 158 12.18 -13.32 28.55
C ALA A 158 13.05 -12.15 28.05
N ASP A 159 14.09 -12.44 27.28
CA ASP A 159 15.13 -11.51 26.86
C ASP A 159 15.74 -11.92 25.52
N ALA A 160 16.23 -10.92 24.77
CA ALA A 160 16.94 -11.11 23.52
C ALA A 160 18.09 -10.11 23.35
N VAL A 161 19.00 -10.44 22.44
CA VAL A 161 20.03 -9.56 21.87
C VAL A 161 19.87 -9.64 20.37
N LEU A 162 19.56 -8.51 19.73
CA LEU A 162 19.61 -8.35 18.28
C LEU A 162 21.03 -7.89 17.94
N GLU A 163 21.75 -8.68 17.15
CA GLU A 163 23.10 -8.36 16.67
C GLU A 163 23.13 -8.33 15.15
N LEU A 164 23.31 -7.14 14.59
CA LEU A 164 23.59 -6.94 13.17
C LEU A 164 25.11 -6.82 12.98
N THR A 165 25.70 -7.51 12.01
CA THR A 165 27.11 -7.34 11.60
C THR A 165 27.19 -7.17 10.09
N LEU A 166 27.95 -6.20 9.58
CA LEU A 166 28.03 -5.90 8.14
C LEU A 166 29.32 -5.17 7.71
N PRO A 167 29.65 -5.11 6.41
CA PRO A 167 30.72 -4.28 5.87
C PRO A 167 30.49 -2.79 6.20
N ALA A 168 31.53 -2.08 6.62
CA ALA A 168 31.40 -0.73 7.19
C ALA A 168 30.85 0.30 6.19
N GLU A 169 31.17 0.13 4.91
CA GLU A 169 30.72 0.95 3.78
C GLU A 169 29.26 0.74 3.39
N LYS A 170 28.58 -0.28 3.97
CA LYS A 170 27.16 -0.60 3.72
C LYS A 170 26.23 -0.17 4.86
N ARG A 171 26.72 0.63 5.81
CA ARG A 171 25.91 1.15 6.93
C ARG A 171 24.66 1.90 6.45
N ASP A 172 24.82 2.70 5.40
CA ASP A 172 23.79 3.61 4.88
C ASP A 172 22.90 2.97 3.80
N THR A 173 22.89 1.63 3.73
CA THR A 173 21.99 0.79 2.90
C THR A 173 21.26 -0.30 3.72
N VAL A 174 21.35 -0.24 5.05
CA VAL A 174 20.52 -1.05 5.98
C VAL A 174 19.17 -0.38 6.19
N GLU A 175 18.08 -1.13 6.01
CA GLU A 175 16.75 -0.69 6.40
C GLU A 175 16.15 -1.68 7.40
N LEU A 176 16.41 -1.44 8.68
CA LEU A 176 15.85 -2.22 9.78
C LEU A 176 15.09 -1.29 10.71
N ALA A 177 13.76 -1.41 10.69
CA ALA A 177 12.86 -0.71 11.59
C ALA A 177 11.89 -1.71 12.24
N LEU A 178 12.19 -2.04 13.49
CA LEU A 178 11.33 -2.86 14.33
C LEU A 178 10.03 -2.08 14.61
N ALA A 179 8.89 -2.74 14.42
CA ALA A 179 7.57 -2.15 14.64
C ALA A 179 6.92 -2.74 15.90
N THR A 180 7.03 -4.05 16.10
CA THR A 180 6.43 -4.74 17.23
C THR A 180 7.40 -5.72 17.90
N VAL A 181 7.23 -5.91 19.21
CA VAL A 181 7.76 -7.06 19.94
C VAL A 181 6.61 -7.71 20.69
N ASN A 182 6.43 -9.02 20.50
CA ASN A 182 5.42 -9.79 21.22
C ASN A 182 5.94 -10.23 22.60
N HIS A 183 5.13 -10.05 23.63
CA HIS A 183 5.25 -10.75 24.91
C HIS A 183 4.44 -12.05 24.82
N GLY A 184 5.08 -13.15 24.42
CA GLY A 184 4.45 -14.48 24.46
C GLY A 184 4.38 -14.96 25.91
N TYR A 185 3.19 -14.93 26.52
CA TYR A 185 2.97 -15.38 27.90
C TYR A 185 2.56 -16.86 27.97
N ARG A 186 1.99 -17.39 26.88
CA ARG A 186 1.93 -18.81 26.57
C ARG A 186 3.01 -19.13 25.53
N ASP A 187 3.62 -20.30 25.62
CA ASP A 187 4.56 -20.82 24.61
C ASP A 187 3.88 -21.99 23.87
N PRO A 188 3.54 -21.85 22.57
CA PRO A 188 2.94 -22.94 21.79
C PRO A 188 3.94 -24.03 21.38
N PHE A 189 5.23 -23.88 21.73
CA PHE A 189 6.29 -24.86 21.44
C PHE A 189 6.88 -25.50 22.71
N GLN A 190 6.63 -24.95 23.90
CA GLN A 190 6.94 -25.57 25.19
C GLN A 190 5.74 -25.54 26.13
N ALA A 191 5.20 -26.73 26.38
CA ALA A 191 3.98 -26.87 27.15
C ALA A 191 4.11 -26.38 28.60
N GLN A 192 3.06 -25.68 29.03
CA GLN A 192 2.87 -25.28 30.42
C GLN A 192 2.37 -26.47 31.25
N ALA A 193 2.56 -26.42 32.56
CA ALA A 193 2.05 -27.43 33.50
C ALA A 193 0.50 -27.53 33.56
N THR A 194 -0.21 -26.69 32.80
CA THR A 194 -1.67 -26.51 32.81
C THR A 194 -2.29 -26.37 31.41
N ALA A 195 -1.52 -26.43 30.32
CA ALA A 195 -2.00 -26.07 28.97
C ALA A 195 -1.31 -26.87 27.83
N LYS A 196 -1.09 -28.18 28.02
CA LYS A 196 -0.79 -29.11 26.93
C LYS A 196 -2.11 -29.58 26.30
N SER A 197 -2.11 -29.83 25.00
CA SER A 197 -3.15 -30.61 24.30
C SER A 197 -3.52 -31.89 25.04
N GLY A 198 -4.82 -32.21 24.99
CA GLY A 198 -5.41 -33.32 25.74
C GLY A 198 -4.88 -34.69 25.33
N ASN A 199 -4.90 -35.63 26.27
CA ASN A 199 -4.23 -36.92 26.11
C ASN A 199 -4.94 -37.91 25.15
N CYS A 200 -6.15 -37.60 24.68
CA CYS A 200 -6.91 -38.43 23.74
C CYS A 200 -6.48 -38.22 22.27
N ASN A 201 -5.89 -37.07 21.94
CA ASN A 201 -5.35 -36.75 20.61
C ASN A 201 -4.31 -37.79 20.15
N ILE A 202 -4.21 -38.07 18.84
CA ILE A 202 -3.28 -39.09 18.32
C ILE A 202 -2.07 -38.39 17.69
N ASP A 203 -0.85 -38.75 18.08
CA ASP A 203 0.37 -38.27 17.40
C ASP A 203 0.39 -38.73 15.94
N THR A 204 0.71 -37.83 15.00
CA THR A 204 0.82 -38.16 13.56
C THR A 204 1.75 -39.34 13.28
N VAL A 205 2.85 -39.47 14.03
CA VAL A 205 3.83 -40.55 13.90
C VAL A 205 3.33 -41.92 14.44
N CYS A 206 2.12 -41.99 15.00
CA CYS A 206 1.48 -43.28 15.31
C CYS A 206 1.06 -44.04 14.05
N PRO A 207 0.87 -45.38 14.13
CA PRO A 207 0.50 -46.21 12.98
C PRO A 207 -0.79 -45.78 12.27
N GLN A 208 -1.73 -45.15 12.98
CA GLN A 208 -2.93 -44.55 12.40
C GLN A 208 -2.61 -43.54 11.28
N GLY A 209 -1.49 -42.82 11.39
CA GLY A 209 -1.02 -41.87 10.39
C GLY A 209 -0.21 -42.48 9.24
N ASP A 210 0.08 -43.79 9.24
CA ASP A 210 0.92 -44.42 8.19
C ASP A 210 0.28 -44.35 6.80
N ALA A 211 -1.05 -44.31 6.74
CA ALA A 211 -1.80 -44.11 5.51
C ALA A 211 -1.92 -42.62 5.09
N TRP A 212 -1.50 -41.67 5.93
CA TRP A 212 -1.80 -40.23 5.81
C TRP A 212 -0.55 -39.35 5.73
N ARG A 213 0.60 -39.93 5.37
CA ARG A 213 1.92 -39.28 5.47
C ARG A 213 2.02 -38.01 4.62
N ASP A 214 1.38 -37.99 3.46
CA ASP A 214 1.46 -36.91 2.48
C ASP A 214 0.56 -35.73 2.91
N GLU A 215 -0.66 -36.04 3.35
CA GLU A 215 -1.61 -35.06 3.89
C GLU A 215 -1.05 -34.46 5.20
N ILE A 216 -0.45 -35.29 6.07
CA ILE A 216 0.26 -34.86 7.28
C ILE A 216 1.39 -33.88 6.93
N ALA A 217 2.15 -34.13 5.87
CA ALA A 217 3.24 -33.25 5.45
C ALA A 217 2.74 -31.89 4.93
N SER A 218 1.53 -31.80 4.37
CA SER A 218 0.95 -30.54 3.87
C SER A 218 0.55 -29.52 4.95
N VAL A 219 0.35 -29.98 6.20
CA VAL A 219 -0.14 -29.14 7.31
C VAL A 219 0.98 -28.37 8.00
N ALA A 220 0.70 -27.13 8.41
CA ALA A 220 1.53 -26.35 9.32
C ALA A 220 0.71 -25.64 10.41
N GLN A 221 1.29 -25.56 11.60
CA GLN A 221 0.94 -24.56 12.61
C GLN A 221 1.47 -23.20 12.15
N TYR A 222 0.76 -22.12 12.47
CA TYR A 222 1.27 -20.77 12.28
C TYR A 222 0.86 -19.82 13.41
N THR A 223 1.73 -18.84 13.66
CA THR A 223 1.46 -17.70 14.56
C THR A 223 1.21 -16.43 13.75
N PHE A 224 0.31 -15.57 14.21
CA PHE A 224 0.01 -14.27 13.60
C PHE A 224 -0.30 -13.20 14.67
N GLN A 225 -0.28 -11.93 14.28
CA GLN A 225 -0.60 -10.77 15.11
C GLN A 225 -1.92 -10.12 14.62
N ALA A 226 -2.87 -9.87 15.52
CA ALA A 226 -4.10 -9.13 15.24
C ALA A 226 -4.38 -8.12 16.38
N GLY A 227 -4.42 -6.84 16.03
CA GLY A 227 -4.47 -5.75 17.01
C GLY A 227 -3.27 -5.81 17.99
N SER A 228 -3.56 -5.79 19.29
CA SER A 228 -2.57 -5.86 20.38
C SER A 228 -2.27 -7.29 20.86
N SER A 229 -2.67 -8.33 20.12
CA SER A 229 -2.56 -9.74 20.56
C SER A 229 -1.99 -10.65 19.47
N SER A 230 -1.29 -11.70 19.91
CA SER A 230 -0.75 -12.75 19.03
C SER A 230 -1.47 -14.07 19.25
N TYR A 231 -1.74 -14.77 18.15
CA TYR A 231 -2.61 -15.93 18.09
C TYR A 231 -1.95 -17.08 17.31
N VAL A 232 -2.42 -18.32 17.55
CA VAL A 232 -1.97 -19.52 16.85
C VAL A 232 -3.16 -20.26 16.22
N CYS A 233 -3.00 -20.69 14.96
CA CYS A 233 -3.96 -21.46 14.17
C CYS A 233 -3.24 -22.53 13.31
N THR A 234 -4.02 -23.32 12.57
CA THR A 234 -3.53 -24.35 11.64
C THR A 234 -3.93 -24.04 10.18
N GLY A 235 -3.16 -24.53 9.22
CA GLY A 235 -3.58 -24.58 7.81
C GLY A 235 -2.75 -25.58 7.00
N GLN A 236 -2.97 -25.63 5.69
CA GLN A 236 -2.37 -26.62 4.79
C GLN A 236 -2.08 -26.09 3.38
N LEU A 237 -1.03 -26.64 2.75
CA LEU A 237 -0.77 -26.45 1.32
C LEU A 237 -1.83 -27.17 0.48
N MET A 238 -2.32 -26.51 -0.58
CA MET A 238 -3.27 -27.09 -1.54
C MET A 238 -2.68 -27.08 -2.95
N ALA A 239 -2.72 -28.23 -3.62
CA ALA A 239 -2.27 -28.38 -5.01
C ALA A 239 -3.17 -27.56 -5.94
N THR A 240 -2.60 -26.85 -6.91
CA THR A 240 -3.39 -26.02 -7.85
C THR A 240 -3.54 -26.62 -9.25
N GLY A 241 -3.02 -27.83 -9.44
CA GLY A 241 -2.91 -28.47 -10.76
C GLY A 241 -1.82 -27.89 -11.64
N ASN A 242 -0.89 -27.11 -11.07
CA ASN A 242 0.22 -26.47 -11.76
C ASN A 242 1.47 -26.51 -10.87
N SER A 243 2.26 -27.58 -11.01
CA SER A 243 3.44 -27.86 -10.17
C SER A 243 4.45 -26.71 -10.14
N ALA A 244 4.60 -25.97 -11.25
CA ALA A 244 5.48 -24.81 -11.31
C ALA A 244 4.93 -23.62 -10.51
N ALA A 245 3.63 -23.36 -10.59
CA ALA A 245 2.99 -22.32 -9.77
C ALA A 245 2.94 -22.70 -8.28
N ASP A 246 2.77 -23.99 -7.96
CA ASP A 246 2.80 -24.53 -6.60
C ASP A 246 4.20 -24.43 -5.98
N SER A 247 5.24 -24.77 -6.74
CA SER A 247 6.64 -24.66 -6.33
C SER A 247 7.12 -23.21 -6.18
N ALA A 248 6.75 -22.31 -7.11
CA ALA A 248 7.24 -20.93 -7.12
C ALA A 248 6.38 -19.96 -6.27
N THR A 249 5.07 -20.19 -6.17
CA THR A 249 4.11 -19.34 -5.45
C THR A 249 3.09 -20.19 -4.69
N PRO A 250 3.51 -20.83 -3.58
CA PRO A 250 2.70 -21.83 -2.89
C PRO A 250 1.37 -21.25 -2.39
N ARG A 251 0.29 -22.03 -2.55
CA ARG A 251 -1.04 -21.72 -2.01
C ARG A 251 -1.26 -22.47 -0.70
N PHE A 252 -1.78 -21.74 0.29
CA PHE A 252 -2.06 -22.26 1.63
C PHE A 252 -3.49 -21.87 2.03
N SER A 253 -4.23 -22.77 2.67
CA SER A 253 -5.60 -22.53 3.16
C SER A 253 -5.70 -22.60 4.68
N THR A 254 -6.63 -21.82 5.23
CA THR A 254 -6.94 -21.75 6.66
C THR A 254 -8.33 -21.10 6.85
N ALA A 255 -8.73 -20.79 8.08
CA ALA A 255 -10.03 -20.20 8.41
C ALA A 255 -10.06 -18.66 8.26
N HIS A 256 -11.25 -18.09 8.00
CA HIS A 256 -11.48 -16.64 8.00
C HIS A 256 -11.33 -16.07 9.40
N HIS A 257 -11.86 -16.75 10.41
CA HIS A 257 -11.79 -16.28 11.81
C HIS A 257 -10.35 -16.27 12.38
N CYS A 258 -9.40 -16.93 11.71
CA CYS A 258 -7.97 -16.77 11.97
C CYS A 258 -7.37 -15.61 11.15
N ILE A 259 -7.60 -15.56 9.84
CA ILE A 259 -6.99 -14.56 8.95
C ILE A 259 -8.06 -13.95 8.05
N SER A 260 -8.37 -12.68 8.30
CA SER A 260 -9.40 -11.90 7.61
C SER A 260 -8.83 -10.69 6.84
N THR A 261 -7.64 -10.22 7.22
CA THR A 261 -7.00 -9.01 6.67
C THR A 261 -5.61 -9.27 6.09
N GLN A 262 -5.19 -8.37 5.19
CA GLN A 262 -3.84 -8.36 4.63
C GLN A 262 -2.75 -8.05 5.70
N ALA A 263 -3.12 -7.39 6.81
CA ALA A 263 -2.20 -7.14 7.92
C ALA A 263 -1.89 -8.41 8.71
N GLU A 264 -2.93 -9.17 9.06
CA GLU A 264 -2.81 -10.50 9.70
C GLU A 264 -2.00 -11.44 8.81
N ALA A 265 -2.35 -11.53 7.52
CA ALA A 265 -1.64 -12.37 6.54
C ALA A 265 -0.13 -12.06 6.43
N GLN A 266 0.27 -10.79 6.51
CA GLN A 266 1.68 -10.38 6.51
C GLN A 266 2.42 -10.79 7.79
N SER A 267 1.71 -10.89 8.92
CA SER A 267 2.29 -11.26 10.23
C SER A 267 2.50 -12.76 10.44
N ILE A 268 2.04 -13.60 9.49
CA ILE A 268 2.12 -15.05 9.59
C ILE A 268 3.57 -15.53 9.62
N VAL A 269 3.86 -16.38 10.61
CA VAL A 269 5.05 -17.25 10.63
C VAL A 269 4.59 -18.71 10.73
N LEU A 270 4.99 -19.53 9.77
CA LEU A 270 4.65 -20.94 9.63
C LEU A 270 5.74 -21.84 10.24
N TYR A 271 5.32 -22.95 10.85
CA TYR A 271 6.18 -23.91 11.53
C TYR A 271 5.97 -25.32 10.94
N TRP A 272 6.78 -25.64 9.95
CA TRP A 272 6.67 -26.86 9.16
C TRP A 272 7.17 -28.08 9.94
N GLY A 273 6.42 -29.18 9.88
CA GLY A 273 6.85 -30.45 10.49
C GLY A 273 6.96 -30.42 12.03
N TYR A 274 6.22 -29.53 12.71
CA TYR A 274 6.14 -29.53 14.17
C TYR A 274 5.30 -30.72 14.66
N GLU A 275 5.94 -31.85 14.96
CA GLU A 275 5.23 -33.07 15.37
C GLU A 275 6.01 -33.92 16.40
N SER A 276 5.31 -34.86 17.03
CA SER A 276 5.92 -35.76 18.00
C SER A 276 6.90 -36.73 17.33
N PRO A 277 8.13 -36.90 17.84
CA PRO A 277 9.11 -37.81 17.23
C PRO A 277 8.89 -39.29 17.58
N THR A 278 7.90 -39.59 18.42
CA THR A 278 7.59 -40.94 18.93
C THR A 278 6.10 -41.05 19.23
N CYS A 279 5.44 -42.12 18.80
CA CYS A 279 4.02 -42.33 19.10
C CYS A 279 3.78 -42.46 20.61
N ARG A 280 3.18 -41.44 21.23
CA ARG A 280 2.73 -41.47 22.62
C ARG A 280 1.35 -42.12 22.68
N THR A 281 1.14 -43.06 23.59
CA THR A 281 -0.11 -43.85 23.64
C THR A 281 -1.32 -42.97 24.01
N PRO A 282 -2.37 -42.88 23.17
CA PRO A 282 -3.59 -42.12 23.49
C PRO A 282 -4.25 -42.55 24.80
N GLY A 283 -4.94 -41.60 25.45
CA GLY A 283 -5.55 -41.74 26.78
C GLY A 283 -4.56 -41.80 27.95
N THR A 284 -3.25 -41.88 27.71
CA THR A 284 -2.25 -42.00 28.79
C THR A 284 -1.65 -40.65 29.20
N ALA A 285 -1.20 -40.55 30.45
CA ALA A 285 -0.47 -39.37 30.94
C ALA A 285 0.82 -39.07 30.14
N ALA A 286 1.38 -40.06 29.43
CA ALA A 286 2.52 -39.88 28.53
C ALA A 286 2.19 -38.95 27.34
N ASN A 287 0.94 -38.96 26.87
CA ASN A 287 0.51 -38.26 25.66
C ASN A 287 0.20 -36.76 25.85
N SER A 288 0.13 -36.31 27.11
CA SER A 288 0.18 -34.89 27.49
C SER A 288 1.49 -34.53 28.21
N GLN A 289 2.57 -35.30 28.03
CA GLN A 289 3.90 -34.86 28.48
C GLN A 289 4.51 -33.83 27.52
N VAL A 290 5.24 -32.89 28.14
CA VAL A 290 6.06 -31.88 27.46
C VAL A 290 7.16 -32.55 26.64
N LEU A 291 7.35 -32.13 25.39
CA LEU A 291 8.55 -32.46 24.64
C LEU A 291 9.61 -31.39 24.91
N ASN A 292 10.66 -31.74 25.67
CA ASN A 292 11.77 -30.84 26.00
C ASN A 292 12.71 -30.62 24.79
N LYS A 293 12.19 -30.00 23.73
CA LYS A 293 12.91 -29.69 22.48
C LYS A 293 12.53 -28.30 21.96
N PRO A 294 13.34 -27.26 22.19
CA PRO A 294 13.42 -26.17 21.21
C PRO A 294 13.81 -26.77 19.84
N ASN A 295 13.35 -26.14 18.76
CA ASN A 295 13.46 -26.64 17.38
C ASN A 295 12.69 -27.96 17.17
N ASN A 296 11.39 -27.94 17.49
CA ASN A 296 10.44 -29.03 17.26
C ASN A 296 9.84 -29.02 15.84
N SER A 297 9.81 -27.85 15.16
CA SER A 297 9.58 -27.71 13.72
C SER A 297 10.84 -28.02 12.90
N ARG A 298 10.68 -28.66 11.73
CA ARG A 298 11.78 -28.90 10.77
C ARG A 298 12.26 -27.64 10.05
N ALA A 299 11.35 -26.71 9.77
CA ALA A 299 11.64 -25.43 9.11
C ALA A 299 10.60 -24.37 9.52
N THR A 300 10.96 -23.10 9.35
CA THR A 300 10.07 -21.95 9.61
C THR A 300 10.06 -20.99 8.42
N GLN A 301 8.95 -20.28 8.21
CA GLN A 301 8.79 -19.36 7.06
C GLN A 301 7.93 -18.15 7.44
N SER A 302 8.37 -16.93 7.10
CA SER A 302 7.65 -15.68 7.37
C SER A 302 6.93 -15.16 6.13
N GLY A 303 5.76 -14.55 6.35
CA GLY A 303 5.07 -13.70 5.38
C GLY A 303 4.13 -14.44 4.43
N THR A 304 2.91 -13.92 4.31
CA THR A 304 1.97 -14.29 3.25
C THR A 304 1.25 -13.06 2.69
N THR A 305 0.62 -13.22 1.53
CA THR A 305 -0.36 -12.28 0.96
C THR A 305 -1.74 -12.92 1.04
N LEU A 306 -2.73 -12.15 1.50
CA LEU A 306 -4.14 -12.53 1.47
C LEU A 306 -4.64 -12.52 0.02
N LEU A 307 -5.22 -13.62 -0.42
CA LEU A 307 -5.75 -13.77 -1.78
C LEU A 307 -7.27 -13.63 -1.80
N ALA A 308 -7.93 -14.43 -0.95
CA ALA A 308 -9.36 -14.39 -0.74
C ALA A 308 -9.70 -14.74 0.71
N THR A 309 -10.79 -14.19 1.23
CA THR A 309 -11.39 -14.61 2.49
C THR A 309 -12.90 -14.50 2.43
N HIS A 310 -13.62 -15.37 3.15
CA HIS A 310 -15.08 -15.38 3.12
C HIS A 310 -15.68 -15.88 4.45
N GLU A 311 -16.34 -14.97 5.17
CA GLU A 311 -16.86 -15.14 6.53
C GLU A 311 -17.89 -16.28 6.64
N ALA A 312 -18.98 -16.25 5.87
CA ALA A 312 -20.08 -17.21 6.01
C ALA A 312 -19.76 -18.66 5.57
N THR A 313 -18.55 -18.92 5.07
CA THR A 313 -17.99 -20.27 4.86
C THR A 313 -16.74 -20.52 5.69
N ASP A 314 -16.25 -19.53 6.42
CA ASP A 314 -15.01 -19.54 7.20
C ASP A 314 -13.77 -20.06 6.44
N TRP A 315 -13.55 -19.57 5.21
CA TRP A 315 -12.41 -19.96 4.36
C TRP A 315 -11.52 -18.77 4.04
N THR A 316 -10.21 -18.99 4.10
CA THR A 316 -9.17 -18.05 3.64
C THR A 316 -8.13 -18.76 2.76
N ALA A 317 -7.76 -18.09 1.66
CA ALA A 317 -6.68 -18.48 0.76
C ALA A 317 -5.50 -17.49 0.86
N LEU A 318 -4.29 -18.03 0.98
CA LEU A 318 -3.04 -17.29 1.15
C LEU A 318 -2.00 -17.68 0.10
N GLN A 319 -1.12 -16.75 -0.25
CA GLN A 319 0.11 -17.00 -1.01
C GLN A 319 1.31 -16.83 -0.08
N LEU A 320 2.19 -17.81 -0.01
CA LEU A 320 3.43 -17.69 0.76
C LEU A 320 4.41 -16.72 0.08
N SER A 321 5.10 -15.86 0.84
CA SER A 321 6.02 -14.84 0.29
C SER A 321 7.33 -15.41 -0.29
N SER A 322 7.54 -16.73 -0.17
CA SER A 322 8.69 -17.48 -0.69
C SER A 322 8.31 -18.94 -0.96
N GLN A 323 9.22 -19.68 -1.60
CA GLN A 323 9.08 -21.13 -1.73
C GLN A 323 9.10 -21.80 -0.35
N VAL A 324 8.38 -22.91 -0.18
CA VAL A 324 8.44 -23.71 1.05
C VAL A 324 9.87 -24.24 1.23
N PRO A 325 10.53 -24.05 2.40
CA PRO A 325 11.91 -24.50 2.59
C PRO A 325 12.04 -26.02 2.43
N ALA A 326 13.02 -26.52 1.68
CA ALA A 326 13.15 -27.96 1.41
C ALA A 326 13.26 -28.82 2.68
N ALA A 327 13.79 -28.28 3.79
CA ALA A 327 13.83 -28.95 5.08
C ALA A 327 12.43 -29.18 5.71
N ALA A 328 11.39 -28.48 5.26
CA ALA A 328 10.01 -28.68 5.68
C ALA A 328 9.54 -30.12 5.38
N LEU A 329 9.98 -30.72 4.27
CA LEU A 329 9.43 -31.98 3.73
C LEU A 329 7.90 -31.90 3.73
N ALA A 330 7.36 -30.96 2.95
CA ALA A 330 5.94 -30.60 2.91
C ALA A 330 5.37 -30.88 1.52
N GLU A 331 4.23 -31.56 1.48
CA GLU A 331 3.52 -31.96 0.26
C GLU A 331 2.30 -31.04 0.03
N TRP A 332 1.67 -31.08 -1.15
CA TRP A 332 0.47 -30.29 -1.44
C TRP A 332 -0.77 -31.18 -1.43
N SER A 333 -1.72 -30.89 -0.54
CA SER A 333 -2.97 -31.67 -0.44
C SER A 333 -3.81 -31.54 -1.71
N GLY A 334 -4.36 -32.68 -2.15
CA GLY A 334 -5.45 -32.72 -3.11
C GLY A 334 -6.75 -32.22 -2.51
N TRP A 335 -7.75 -31.93 -3.33
CA TRP A 335 -9.02 -31.36 -2.89
C TRP A 335 -10.22 -31.83 -3.71
N ASP A 336 -11.40 -31.82 -3.08
CA ASP A 336 -12.69 -32.16 -3.68
C ASP A 336 -13.72 -31.09 -3.33
N ARG A 337 -14.38 -30.55 -4.36
CA ARG A 337 -15.41 -29.51 -4.26
C ARG A 337 -16.78 -29.95 -4.76
N SER A 338 -16.97 -31.22 -5.07
CA SER A 338 -18.24 -31.81 -5.52
C SER A 338 -19.36 -31.63 -4.49
N GLY A 339 -19.00 -31.54 -3.21
CA GLY A 339 -19.95 -31.43 -2.10
C GLY A 339 -20.68 -32.73 -1.78
N ILE A 340 -20.22 -33.87 -2.32
CA ILE A 340 -20.66 -35.20 -1.91
C ILE A 340 -20.08 -35.49 -0.52
N ALA A 341 -20.89 -36.08 0.38
CA ALA A 341 -20.40 -36.52 1.68
C ALA A 341 -19.64 -37.85 1.52
N PRO A 342 -18.37 -37.96 1.95
CA PRO A 342 -17.63 -39.23 1.95
C PRO A 342 -18.19 -40.20 3.00
N PRO A 343 -17.82 -41.49 2.98
CA PRO A 343 -18.24 -42.46 3.99
C PRO A 343 -17.63 -42.19 5.37
N GLY A 344 -16.56 -41.41 5.45
CA GLY A 344 -15.87 -40.99 6.67
C GLY A 344 -14.88 -39.87 6.37
N THR A 345 -14.24 -39.32 7.39
CA THR A 345 -13.34 -38.15 7.28
C THR A 345 -12.18 -38.19 8.28
N VAL A 346 -11.08 -37.54 7.93
CA VAL A 346 -9.88 -37.41 8.76
C VAL A 346 -9.49 -35.95 8.90
N GLY A 347 -9.17 -35.52 10.12
CA GLY A 347 -8.63 -34.19 10.43
C GLY A 347 -7.17 -34.26 10.86
N ILE A 348 -6.36 -33.28 10.46
CA ILE A 348 -4.93 -33.20 10.79
C ILE A 348 -4.60 -31.77 11.23
N HIS A 349 -4.19 -31.59 12.48
CA HIS A 349 -4.38 -30.33 13.20
C HIS A 349 -3.34 -30.09 14.31
N HIS A 350 -3.26 -28.86 14.84
CA HIS A 350 -2.41 -28.49 15.98
C HIS A 350 -3.26 -28.03 17.19
N PRO A 351 -3.80 -28.97 17.99
CA PRO A 351 -4.63 -28.66 19.15
C PRO A 351 -3.79 -27.98 20.25
N GLN A 352 -4.34 -26.97 20.92
CA GLN A 352 -3.59 -26.05 21.80
C GLN A 352 -2.37 -25.37 21.14
N GLY A 353 -2.29 -25.40 19.80
CA GLY A 353 -1.09 -24.99 19.05
C GLY A 353 0.11 -25.92 19.17
N ASP A 354 -0.03 -27.09 19.82
CA ASP A 354 1.05 -28.06 20.12
C ASP A 354 1.51 -28.89 18.88
N GLU A 355 2.35 -29.92 19.11
CA GLU A 355 2.68 -30.97 18.13
C GLU A 355 1.45 -31.44 17.33
N LYS A 356 1.63 -31.58 16.01
CA LYS A 356 0.62 -32.06 15.07
C LYS A 356 -0.02 -33.37 15.50
N ARG A 357 -1.34 -33.43 15.39
CA ARG A 357 -2.20 -34.58 15.71
C ARG A 357 -3.06 -34.98 14.51
N ILE A 358 -3.63 -36.17 14.60
CA ILE A 358 -4.59 -36.73 13.62
C ILE A 358 -5.85 -37.22 14.36
N THR A 359 -7.01 -37.04 13.75
CA THR A 359 -8.33 -37.43 14.28
C THR A 359 -9.19 -38.07 13.18
N PHE A 360 -10.04 -39.03 13.55
CA PHE A 360 -10.83 -39.85 12.63
C PHE A 360 -12.31 -39.82 13.00
N ASN A 361 -13.15 -39.68 11.98
CA ASN A 361 -14.59 -39.91 11.99
C ASN A 361 -14.91 -40.98 10.92
N THR A 362 -15.62 -42.06 11.25
CA THR A 362 -15.97 -43.16 10.34
C THR A 362 -17.44 -43.19 9.91
N ASP A 363 -18.23 -42.19 10.33
CA ASP A 363 -19.57 -41.90 9.82
C ASP A 363 -19.56 -40.81 8.74
N ALA A 364 -20.55 -40.83 7.85
CA ALA A 364 -20.66 -39.84 6.78
C ALA A 364 -21.07 -38.45 7.33
N PRO A 365 -20.32 -37.37 7.04
CA PRO A 365 -20.58 -36.05 7.62
C PRO A 365 -21.91 -35.47 7.11
N SER A 366 -22.67 -34.87 8.04
CA SER A 366 -23.89 -34.12 7.69
C SER A 366 -23.56 -32.66 7.36
N THR A 367 -24.55 -31.84 6.99
CA THR A 367 -24.33 -30.43 6.64
C THR A 367 -25.18 -29.47 7.45
N ILE A 368 -24.57 -28.37 7.91
CA ILE A 368 -25.22 -27.29 8.67
C ILE A 368 -24.84 -25.91 8.13
N PRO A 369 -25.52 -24.83 8.54
CA PRO A 369 -24.98 -23.47 8.45
C PRO A 369 -23.77 -23.27 9.38
N ILE A 370 -23.06 -22.16 9.23
CA ILE A 370 -21.91 -21.79 10.09
C ILE A 370 -22.21 -21.93 11.60
N CYS A 371 -21.33 -22.63 12.33
CA CYS A 371 -21.49 -22.90 13.77
C CYS A 371 -20.79 -21.87 14.68
N ILE A 372 -20.04 -20.94 14.09
CA ILE A 372 -19.34 -19.86 14.79
C ILE A 372 -20.07 -18.52 14.56
N PRO A 373 -19.78 -17.45 15.35
CA PRO A 373 -20.33 -16.13 15.10
C PRO A 373 -19.96 -15.62 13.69
N SER A 374 -20.94 -15.06 12.98
CA SER A 374 -20.78 -14.50 11.63
C SER A 374 -21.90 -13.49 11.35
N SER A 375 -21.60 -12.43 10.60
CA SER A 375 -22.57 -11.43 10.15
C SER A 375 -23.61 -12.02 9.18
N THR A 376 -23.21 -13.07 8.44
CA THR A 376 -24.01 -13.72 7.39
C THR A 376 -23.98 -15.24 7.53
N SER A 377 -25.08 -15.91 7.18
CA SER A 377 -25.21 -17.36 7.33
C SER A 377 -25.70 -18.00 6.03
N LEU A 378 -24.86 -18.87 5.45
CA LEU A 378 -25.19 -19.63 4.27
C LEU A 378 -25.69 -21.04 4.64
N PRO A 379 -26.80 -21.53 4.06
CA PRO A 379 -27.33 -22.86 4.36
C PRO A 379 -26.38 -23.96 3.85
N ASN A 380 -26.20 -25.02 4.63
CA ASN A 380 -25.33 -26.16 4.32
C ASN A 380 -23.89 -25.75 3.93
N SER A 381 -23.38 -24.67 4.53
CA SER A 381 -22.04 -24.13 4.30
C SER A 381 -20.94 -24.90 5.00
N HIS A 382 -21.27 -25.68 6.04
CA HIS A 382 -20.32 -26.40 6.88
C HIS A 382 -20.65 -27.91 6.92
N TRP A 383 -19.63 -28.75 6.89
CA TRP A 383 -19.73 -30.15 7.31
C TRP A 383 -19.90 -30.18 8.82
N PHE A 384 -20.70 -31.11 9.33
CA PHE A 384 -20.90 -31.35 10.76
C PHE A 384 -20.44 -32.77 11.11
N ILE A 385 -19.47 -32.82 12.02
CA ILE A 385 -18.94 -34.04 12.62
C ILE A 385 -19.59 -34.13 14.01
N SER A 386 -20.46 -35.12 14.24
CA SER A 386 -21.21 -35.23 15.50
C SER A 386 -20.36 -35.71 16.67
N GLU A 387 -19.42 -36.62 16.40
CA GLU A 387 -18.43 -37.17 17.34
C GLU A 387 -17.24 -37.74 16.54
N TYR A 388 -16.17 -38.14 17.22
CA TYR A 388 -14.99 -38.80 16.61
C TYR A 388 -14.72 -40.13 17.32
N GLU A 389 -14.56 -41.24 16.59
CA GLU A 389 -14.26 -42.53 17.23
C GLU A 389 -12.78 -42.66 17.65
N ALA A 390 -11.89 -41.82 17.09
CA ALA A 390 -10.47 -41.81 17.45
C ALA A 390 -9.82 -40.44 17.25
N GLY A 391 -9.65 -39.71 18.36
CA GLY A 391 -9.07 -38.35 18.38
C GLY A 391 -10.08 -37.31 18.86
N THR A 392 -9.80 -36.04 18.62
CA THR A 392 -10.69 -34.90 18.89
C THR A 392 -10.10 -33.65 18.20
N THR A 393 -10.68 -32.46 18.36
CA THR A 393 -9.97 -31.20 18.15
C THR A 393 -9.97 -30.35 19.43
N GLU A 394 -9.12 -29.31 19.48
CA GLU A 394 -9.04 -28.33 20.58
C GLU A 394 -8.59 -26.98 19.98
N GLY A 395 -8.81 -25.86 20.69
CA GLY A 395 -8.46 -24.50 20.21
C GLY A 395 -7.03 -24.39 19.63
N GLY A 396 -6.85 -23.61 18.56
CA GLY A 396 -5.62 -23.60 17.74
C GLY A 396 -5.60 -24.63 16.59
N SER A 397 -6.49 -25.64 16.65
CA SER A 397 -6.79 -26.48 15.48
C SER A 397 -7.48 -25.68 14.35
N SER A 398 -8.09 -24.53 14.66
CA SER A 398 -8.78 -23.64 13.71
C SER A 398 -8.04 -23.49 12.37
N GLY A 399 -8.78 -23.67 11.27
CA GLY A 399 -8.25 -23.65 9.90
C GLY A 399 -7.63 -24.97 9.42
N SER A 400 -7.49 -25.98 10.28
CA SER A 400 -7.02 -27.33 9.89
C SER A 400 -7.96 -28.02 8.92
N GLY A 401 -7.40 -28.74 7.95
CA GLY A 401 -8.16 -29.44 6.94
C GLY A 401 -9.01 -30.61 7.45
N LEU A 402 -10.01 -30.95 6.63
CA LEU A 402 -10.78 -32.19 6.69
C LEU A 402 -10.65 -32.91 5.35
N TRP A 403 -10.13 -34.13 5.36
CA TRP A 403 -9.95 -34.97 4.18
C TRP A 403 -10.99 -36.10 4.14
N SER A 404 -11.43 -36.51 2.95
CA SER A 404 -12.29 -37.68 2.78
C SER A 404 -11.53 -38.98 3.08
N SER A 405 -12.12 -39.92 3.81
CA SER A 405 -11.40 -41.14 4.26
C SER A 405 -11.07 -42.15 3.15
N ASP A 406 -11.68 -41.98 1.97
CA ASP A 406 -11.58 -42.87 0.81
C ASP A 406 -10.57 -42.37 -0.24
N GLU A 407 -10.81 -41.17 -0.78
CA GLU A 407 -9.99 -40.55 -1.84
C GLU A 407 -8.87 -39.64 -1.27
N LYS A 408 -8.87 -39.37 0.04
CA LYS A 408 -7.95 -38.46 0.74
C LYS A 408 -7.90 -37.03 0.18
N LEU A 409 -9.04 -36.52 -0.26
CA LEU A 409 -9.13 -35.16 -0.81
C LEU A 409 -9.67 -34.20 0.25
N LEU A 410 -9.04 -33.02 0.35
CA LEU A 410 -9.46 -31.94 1.24
C LEU A 410 -10.85 -31.42 0.83
N ILE A 411 -11.81 -31.49 1.75
CA ILE A 411 -13.22 -31.10 1.57
C ILE A 411 -13.68 -29.94 2.47
N GLY A 412 -12.86 -29.52 3.45
CA GLY A 412 -13.18 -28.41 4.35
C GLY A 412 -12.03 -27.96 5.25
N VAL A 413 -12.24 -26.86 6.00
CA VAL A 413 -11.32 -26.34 7.05
C VAL A 413 -12.07 -26.12 8.36
N LEU A 414 -11.42 -26.34 9.51
CA LEU A 414 -12.07 -26.32 10.82
C LEU A 414 -12.46 -24.91 11.24
N SER A 415 -13.74 -24.72 11.54
CA SER A 415 -14.28 -23.50 12.16
C SER A 415 -14.34 -23.61 13.69
N GLY A 416 -14.59 -24.82 14.17
CA GLY A 416 -14.54 -25.19 15.58
C GLY A 416 -15.81 -25.89 16.05
N GLY A 417 -15.92 -26.04 17.37
CA GLY A 417 -16.99 -26.79 17.99
C GLY A 417 -16.72 -27.11 19.46
N SER A 418 -17.45 -28.09 19.96
CA SER A 418 -17.46 -28.52 21.36
C SER A 418 -16.55 -29.72 21.67
N ALA A 419 -15.96 -30.33 20.64
CA ALA A 419 -15.01 -31.43 20.78
C ALA A 419 -13.83 -31.05 21.70
N SER A 420 -13.46 -31.96 22.59
CA SER A 420 -12.21 -31.88 23.38
C SER A 420 -11.92 -33.21 24.07
N CYS A 421 -10.72 -33.40 24.62
CA CYS A 421 -10.48 -34.58 25.48
C CYS A 421 -11.26 -34.58 26.81
N THR A 422 -12.06 -33.54 27.09
CA THR A 422 -13.04 -33.48 28.18
C THR A 422 -14.49 -33.67 27.74
N VAL A 423 -14.76 -33.62 26.43
CA VAL A 423 -16.09 -33.73 25.79
C VAL A 423 -15.89 -34.55 24.51
N LEU A 424 -15.79 -35.88 24.68
CA LEU A 424 -15.47 -36.82 23.60
C LEU A 424 -16.66 -37.07 22.66
N ASP A 425 -17.88 -36.85 23.18
CA ASP A 425 -19.16 -36.74 22.48
C ASP A 425 -19.42 -35.31 21.95
N GLY A 426 -18.36 -34.49 21.87
CA GLY A 426 -18.41 -33.13 21.36
C GLY A 426 -18.25 -33.09 19.84
N SER A 427 -19.04 -32.21 19.22
CA SER A 427 -19.12 -32.05 17.77
C SER A 427 -18.28 -30.88 17.23
N ASP A 428 -17.85 -30.97 15.98
CA ASP A 428 -17.13 -29.92 15.24
C ASP A 428 -17.81 -29.56 13.92
N CYS A 429 -17.62 -28.32 13.45
CA CYS A 429 -17.99 -27.93 12.09
C CYS A 429 -16.81 -27.41 11.27
N TYR A 430 -16.81 -27.78 9.98
CA TYR A 430 -15.79 -27.43 9.01
C TYR A 430 -16.40 -26.72 7.81
N GLY A 431 -15.96 -25.51 7.48
CA GLY A 431 -16.37 -24.78 6.29
C GLY A 431 -16.14 -25.62 5.03
N ARG A 432 -17.15 -25.80 4.17
CA ARG A 432 -17.09 -26.71 3.01
C ARG A 432 -16.41 -26.06 1.83
N LEU A 433 -15.41 -26.73 1.25
CA LEU A 433 -14.76 -26.26 0.02
C LEU A 433 -15.76 -26.09 -1.11
N SER A 434 -16.72 -27.01 -1.25
CA SER A 434 -17.79 -26.95 -2.26
C SER A 434 -18.65 -25.68 -2.19
N THR A 435 -18.80 -25.07 -1.01
CA THR A 435 -19.51 -23.79 -0.84
C THR A 435 -18.55 -22.62 -1.03
N ALA A 436 -17.37 -22.65 -0.40
CA ALA A 436 -16.37 -21.59 -0.50
C ALA A 436 -15.80 -21.38 -1.93
N TRP A 437 -15.91 -22.40 -2.79
CA TRP A 437 -15.51 -22.34 -4.19
C TRP A 437 -16.26 -21.27 -5.01
N GLU A 438 -17.52 -20.99 -4.64
CA GLU A 438 -18.45 -20.16 -5.41
C GLU A 438 -19.14 -19.06 -4.57
N ALA A 439 -18.92 -19.00 -3.25
CA ALA A 439 -19.65 -18.08 -2.38
C ALA A 439 -19.38 -16.58 -2.65
N GLY A 440 -18.15 -16.23 -3.05
CA GLY A 440 -17.74 -14.85 -3.29
C GLY A 440 -18.09 -14.30 -4.67
N SER A 441 -18.52 -13.04 -4.73
CA SER A 441 -18.73 -12.31 -5.99
C SER A 441 -17.42 -11.95 -6.69
N SER A 442 -16.38 -11.64 -5.92
CA SER A 442 -15.04 -11.23 -6.39
C SER A 442 -14.01 -12.36 -6.27
N PRO A 443 -12.87 -12.30 -6.99
CA PRO A 443 -11.71 -13.15 -6.71
C PRO A 443 -11.24 -13.01 -5.26
N SER A 444 -11.32 -11.81 -4.66
CA SER A 444 -10.96 -11.56 -3.24
C SER A 444 -11.89 -12.19 -2.20
N SER A 445 -12.96 -12.88 -2.61
CA SER A 445 -13.91 -13.55 -1.71
C SER A 445 -14.22 -15.00 -2.13
N ARG A 446 -13.53 -15.54 -3.15
CA ARG A 446 -13.88 -16.81 -3.78
C ARG A 446 -12.67 -17.71 -3.99
N MET A 447 -12.77 -18.97 -3.58
CA MET A 447 -11.59 -19.85 -3.50
C MET A 447 -11.11 -20.38 -4.86
N ARG A 448 -12.00 -20.48 -5.88
CA ARG A 448 -11.65 -21.07 -7.18
C ARG A 448 -10.52 -20.35 -7.92
N ASP A 449 -10.53 -19.01 -7.85
CA ASP A 449 -9.60 -18.11 -8.56
C ASP A 449 -8.15 -18.24 -8.05
N HIS A 450 -7.94 -19.01 -6.98
CA HIS A 450 -6.65 -19.23 -6.35
C HIS A 450 -6.21 -20.69 -6.30
N PHE A 451 -7.15 -21.65 -6.26
CA PHE A 451 -6.85 -23.08 -6.18
C PHE A 451 -7.07 -23.87 -7.48
N ASP A 452 -7.76 -23.34 -8.51
CA ASP A 452 -7.61 -23.86 -9.88
C ASP A 452 -6.65 -22.97 -10.68
N ARG A 453 -5.41 -23.44 -10.82
CA ARG A 453 -4.42 -22.90 -11.78
C ARG A 453 -4.14 -23.87 -12.94
N SER A 454 -4.95 -24.92 -13.07
CA SER A 454 -4.91 -25.87 -14.19
C SER A 454 -5.66 -25.36 -15.42
N GLY A 455 -6.65 -24.48 -15.22
CA GLY A 455 -7.54 -23.98 -16.27
C GLY A 455 -8.59 -25.00 -16.74
N ALA A 456 -8.71 -26.15 -16.04
CA ALA A 456 -9.61 -27.24 -16.40
C ALA A 456 -10.95 -27.22 -15.64
N ASN A 457 -11.11 -26.36 -14.61
CA ASN A 457 -12.26 -26.33 -13.71
C ASN A 457 -12.65 -27.73 -13.14
N PRO A 458 -11.68 -28.55 -12.66
CA PRO A 458 -11.96 -29.93 -12.25
C PRO A 458 -12.80 -29.99 -10.97
N GLN A 459 -13.51 -31.09 -10.73
CA GLN A 459 -14.28 -31.31 -9.49
C GLN A 459 -13.40 -31.85 -8.34
N GLN A 460 -12.32 -32.53 -8.70
CA GLN A 460 -11.32 -33.11 -7.80
C GLN A 460 -9.93 -32.80 -8.36
N MET A 461 -8.98 -32.50 -7.47
CA MET A 461 -7.57 -32.31 -7.80
C MET A 461 -6.75 -33.30 -6.96
N PRO A 462 -5.93 -34.18 -7.55
CA PRO A 462 -5.04 -35.03 -6.76
C PRO A 462 -3.98 -34.19 -6.04
N GLY A 463 -3.47 -34.71 -4.93
CA GLY A 463 -2.30 -34.12 -4.26
C GLY A 463 -1.05 -34.17 -5.14
N SER A 464 -0.09 -33.29 -4.87
CA SER A 464 1.17 -33.22 -5.59
C SER A 464 2.36 -33.24 -4.64
N ALA A 465 3.37 -34.04 -5.00
CA ALA A 465 4.57 -34.19 -4.21
C ALA A 465 5.53 -33.01 -4.39
N ALA A 466 6.32 -32.72 -3.36
CA ALA A 466 7.45 -31.81 -3.33
C ALA A 466 8.48 -32.22 -4.38
N CYS A 467 8.36 -31.64 -5.57
CA CYS A 467 9.20 -32.03 -6.69
C CYS A 467 10.60 -31.41 -6.53
N ASN A 468 11.63 -32.20 -6.87
CA ASN A 468 13.03 -31.84 -6.58
C ASN A 468 13.43 -30.52 -7.25
N ALA A 469 13.51 -29.43 -6.49
CA ALA A 469 13.93 -28.14 -6.99
C ALA A 469 15.39 -28.16 -7.48
N PRO A 470 15.73 -27.48 -8.60
CA PRO A 470 17.11 -27.24 -8.97
C PRO A 470 17.79 -26.35 -7.93
N THR A 471 19.05 -26.65 -7.58
CA THR A 471 19.89 -25.77 -6.78
C THR A 471 20.34 -24.60 -7.66
N VAL A 472 19.93 -23.38 -7.30
CA VAL A 472 20.20 -22.14 -8.04
C VAL A 472 21.29 -21.34 -7.35
N THR A 473 22.14 -20.70 -8.15
CA THR A 473 23.10 -19.69 -7.72
C THR A 473 22.96 -18.44 -8.57
N LEU A 474 23.11 -17.27 -7.93
CA LEU A 474 23.10 -15.95 -8.53
C LEU A 474 24.48 -15.32 -8.31
N SER A 475 25.02 -14.60 -9.30
CA SER A 475 26.35 -14.01 -9.19
C SER A 475 26.50 -12.72 -9.99
N SER A 476 27.16 -11.73 -9.38
CA SER A 476 27.64 -10.50 -10.01
C SER A 476 28.70 -9.82 -9.14
N PRO A 477 29.75 -9.19 -9.69
CA PRO A 477 30.64 -8.31 -8.93
C PRO A 477 29.93 -7.11 -8.29
N ALA A 478 28.74 -6.74 -8.78
CA ALA A 478 27.99 -5.58 -8.32
C ALA A 478 27.45 -5.73 -6.88
N PHE A 479 27.20 -6.95 -6.41
CA PHE A 479 26.71 -7.19 -5.05
C PHE A 479 27.76 -6.85 -3.97
N THR A 480 29.04 -7.06 -4.27
CA THR A 480 30.15 -6.65 -3.39
C THR A 480 30.61 -5.23 -3.68
N THR A 481 30.74 -4.86 -4.96
CA THR A 481 31.17 -3.54 -5.41
C THR A 481 30.00 -2.78 -6.03
N ALA A 482 29.23 -2.09 -5.17
CA ALA A 482 28.05 -1.31 -5.56
C ALA A 482 28.33 -0.39 -6.77
N PRO A 483 27.64 -0.57 -7.91
CA PRO A 483 27.87 0.19 -9.14
C PRO A 483 27.19 1.56 -9.10
N THR A 484 27.62 2.48 -9.97
CA THR A 484 27.03 3.82 -10.09
C THR A 484 25.81 3.83 -11.00
N ALA A 485 24.77 4.57 -10.62
CA ALA A 485 23.60 4.85 -11.43
C ALA A 485 23.97 5.32 -12.86
N GLY A 486 23.38 4.65 -13.86
CA GLY A 486 23.71 4.80 -15.29
C GLY A 486 24.75 3.80 -15.81
N ALA A 487 25.37 2.97 -14.96
CA ALA A 487 26.27 1.90 -15.40
C ALA A 487 25.52 0.58 -15.67
N THR A 488 25.98 -0.17 -16.67
CA THR A 488 25.47 -1.53 -16.96
C THR A 488 25.96 -2.53 -15.92
N VAL A 489 25.01 -3.23 -15.32
CA VAL A 489 25.22 -4.34 -14.38
C VAL A 489 24.88 -5.64 -15.09
N ALA A 490 25.77 -6.63 -15.03
CA ALA A 490 25.53 -7.97 -15.56
C ALA A 490 25.38 -8.98 -14.41
N PHE A 491 24.46 -9.91 -14.56
CA PHE A 491 24.23 -11.03 -13.65
C PHE A 491 24.35 -12.35 -14.39
N THR A 492 24.91 -13.36 -13.71
CA THR A 492 25.03 -14.73 -14.20
C THR A 492 24.39 -15.68 -13.20
N GLY A 493 23.46 -16.49 -13.69
CA GLY A 493 22.82 -17.57 -12.96
C GLY A 493 23.43 -18.92 -13.35
N ALA A 494 23.46 -19.85 -12.40
CA ALA A 494 23.72 -21.25 -12.69
C ALA A 494 22.80 -22.15 -11.86
N ALA A 495 22.23 -23.16 -12.51
CA ALA A 495 21.35 -24.14 -11.91
C ALA A 495 21.91 -25.57 -12.07
N SER A 496 21.62 -26.44 -11.11
CA SER A 496 22.04 -27.84 -11.11
C SER A 496 21.05 -28.72 -10.35
N GLY A 497 20.99 -30.02 -10.67
CA GLY A 497 19.96 -30.90 -10.13
C GLY A 497 18.59 -30.64 -10.75
N GLY A 498 17.51 -30.98 -10.03
CA GLY A 498 16.17 -31.03 -10.61
C GLY A 498 15.96 -32.23 -11.54
N SER A 499 14.89 -32.17 -12.34
CA SER A 499 14.34 -33.28 -13.11
C SER A 499 14.32 -33.00 -14.62
N GLY A 500 14.84 -33.96 -15.38
CA GLY A 500 14.88 -33.93 -16.85
C GLY A 500 16.03 -33.08 -17.41
N SER A 501 15.80 -32.37 -18.51
CA SER A 501 16.84 -31.70 -19.29
C SER A 501 16.43 -30.30 -19.74
N GLY A 502 17.08 -29.28 -19.19
CA GLY A 502 16.88 -27.87 -19.54
C GLY A 502 16.33 -27.06 -18.37
N TYR A 503 16.58 -25.75 -18.41
CA TYR A 503 16.22 -24.79 -17.37
C TYR A 503 15.64 -23.53 -18.00
N THR A 504 14.60 -22.97 -17.38
CA THR A 504 14.04 -21.66 -17.66
C THR A 504 14.42 -20.71 -16.53
N TYR A 505 15.14 -19.65 -16.84
CA TYR A 505 15.58 -18.62 -15.90
C TYR A 505 14.58 -17.46 -15.96
N ALA A 506 14.07 -17.04 -14.80
CA ALA A 506 13.15 -15.92 -14.62
C ALA A 506 13.79 -14.91 -13.64
N TRP A 507 14.02 -13.70 -14.13
CA TRP A 507 14.80 -12.66 -13.48
C TRP A 507 13.91 -11.53 -12.97
N ASP A 508 13.97 -11.26 -11.68
CA ASP A 508 13.38 -10.14 -10.93
C ASP A 508 14.55 -9.22 -10.53
N LEU A 509 14.53 -7.96 -10.97
CA LEU A 509 15.69 -7.06 -10.89
C LEU A 509 15.47 -5.82 -10.03
N ASP A 510 14.23 -5.37 -9.83
CA ASP A 510 13.86 -4.32 -8.87
C ASP A 510 13.42 -4.88 -7.50
N GLY A 511 13.03 -6.15 -7.42
CA GLY A 511 12.66 -6.82 -6.17
C GLY A 511 11.17 -6.71 -5.83
N ASP A 512 10.31 -6.45 -6.81
CA ASP A 512 8.85 -6.40 -6.62
C ASP A 512 8.19 -7.80 -6.54
N GLY A 513 8.93 -8.85 -6.89
CA GLY A 513 8.48 -10.24 -6.90
C GLY A 513 8.02 -10.75 -8.28
N VAL A 514 8.09 -9.92 -9.32
CA VAL A 514 7.70 -10.23 -10.70
C VAL A 514 8.96 -10.38 -11.57
N ALA A 515 8.89 -11.24 -12.59
CA ALA A 515 10.03 -11.50 -13.47
C ALA A 515 10.04 -10.59 -14.72
N ASP A 516 10.90 -9.57 -14.72
CA ASP A 516 11.28 -8.72 -15.87
C ASP A 516 11.51 -9.49 -17.18
N ARG A 517 12.14 -10.66 -17.04
CA ARG A 517 12.73 -11.42 -18.14
C ARG A 517 12.72 -12.91 -17.81
N SER A 518 12.00 -13.68 -18.62
CA SER A 518 11.98 -15.15 -18.55
C SER A 518 12.44 -15.78 -19.85
N GLY A 519 13.23 -16.86 -19.78
CA GLY A 519 13.70 -17.61 -20.95
C GLY A 519 14.83 -18.59 -20.63
N SER A 520 15.44 -19.18 -21.65
CA SER A 520 16.53 -20.16 -21.50
C SER A 520 17.94 -19.56 -21.28
N VAL A 521 18.05 -18.23 -21.20
CA VAL A 521 19.33 -17.51 -21.09
C VAL A 521 19.69 -17.29 -19.62
N ASN A 522 20.83 -17.86 -19.20
CA ASN A 522 21.32 -17.81 -17.82
C ASN A 522 22.10 -16.54 -17.46
N THR A 523 22.02 -15.49 -18.30
CA THR A 523 22.62 -14.18 -18.06
C THR A 523 21.64 -13.07 -18.42
N VAL A 524 21.77 -11.93 -17.73
CA VAL A 524 21.02 -10.71 -18.02
C VAL A 524 21.88 -9.48 -17.73
N SER A 525 21.67 -8.40 -18.49
CA SER A 525 22.28 -7.10 -18.24
C SER A 525 21.19 -6.05 -18.03
N THR A 526 21.39 -5.14 -17.08
CA THR A 526 20.43 -4.08 -16.73
C THR A 526 21.15 -2.79 -16.30
N VAL A 527 20.43 -1.67 -16.26
CA VAL A 527 20.93 -0.35 -15.84
C VAL A 527 19.94 0.29 -14.87
N TYR A 528 20.42 0.60 -13.68
CA TYR A 528 19.69 1.36 -12.67
C TYR A 528 19.97 2.85 -12.85
N ASN A 529 18.93 3.69 -12.93
CA ASN A 529 19.01 5.11 -13.33
C ASN A 529 19.09 6.11 -12.15
N ALA A 530 19.16 5.62 -10.90
CA ALA A 530 19.08 6.42 -9.68
C ALA A 530 19.88 5.79 -8.54
N ARG A 531 20.20 6.55 -7.47
CA ARG A 531 20.62 5.95 -6.20
C ARG A 531 19.42 5.16 -5.66
N GLN A 532 19.58 3.85 -5.52
CA GLN A 532 18.53 2.95 -5.05
C GLN A 532 19.12 1.70 -4.42
N SER A 533 18.28 0.85 -3.85
CA SER A 533 18.68 -0.34 -3.12
C SER A 533 17.59 -1.40 -3.31
N VAL A 534 17.89 -2.42 -4.12
CA VAL A 534 16.93 -3.41 -4.63
C VAL A 534 17.29 -4.82 -4.16
N GLN A 535 16.41 -5.79 -4.40
CA GLN A 535 16.65 -7.21 -4.13
C GLN A 535 16.61 -7.97 -5.46
N VAL A 536 17.76 -8.38 -5.99
CA VAL A 536 17.78 -9.13 -7.26
C VAL A 536 17.43 -10.58 -6.95
N ARG A 537 16.41 -11.13 -7.63
CA ARG A 537 15.95 -12.51 -7.46
C ARG A 537 15.99 -13.25 -8.79
N LEU A 538 16.47 -14.49 -8.74
CA LEU A 538 16.52 -15.42 -9.85
C LEU A 538 15.76 -16.69 -9.48
N THR A 539 14.64 -16.92 -10.15
CA THR A 539 13.92 -18.20 -10.14
C THR A 539 14.41 -19.03 -11.32
N VAL A 540 14.71 -20.30 -11.13
CA VAL A 540 15.01 -21.23 -12.23
C VAL A 540 14.11 -22.45 -12.14
N THR A 541 13.36 -22.70 -13.21
CA THR A 541 12.42 -23.81 -13.34
C THR A 541 12.98 -24.89 -14.26
N ASP A 542 12.95 -26.15 -13.85
CA ASP A 542 13.37 -27.29 -14.67
C ASP A 542 12.28 -27.80 -15.63
N SER A 543 12.60 -28.86 -16.39
CA SER A 543 11.68 -29.44 -17.36
C SER A 543 10.51 -30.26 -16.79
N ALA A 544 10.46 -30.49 -15.47
CA ALA A 544 9.30 -31.05 -14.76
C ALA A 544 8.44 -29.96 -14.08
N GLY A 545 8.87 -28.69 -14.15
CA GLY A 545 8.22 -27.56 -13.51
C GLY A 545 8.77 -27.24 -12.11
N CYS A 546 9.79 -27.94 -11.61
CA CYS A 546 10.32 -27.66 -10.27
C CYS A 546 11.15 -26.38 -10.30
N SER A 547 10.81 -25.43 -9.44
CA SER A 547 11.50 -24.15 -9.34
C SER A 547 12.43 -24.12 -8.15
N GLY A 548 13.61 -23.53 -8.31
CA GLY A 548 14.49 -23.10 -7.23
C GLY A 548 14.75 -21.60 -7.32
N VAL A 549 15.06 -20.96 -6.19
CA VAL A 549 15.30 -19.51 -6.11
C VAL A 549 16.64 -19.20 -5.47
N ALA A 550 17.35 -18.21 -6.03
CA ALA A 550 18.41 -17.47 -5.35
C ALA A 550 18.08 -15.98 -5.36
N SER A 551 18.43 -15.24 -4.31
CA SER A 551 18.31 -13.77 -4.32
C SER A 551 19.42 -13.11 -3.50
N GLN A 552 19.76 -11.87 -3.84
CA GLN A 552 20.92 -11.16 -3.30
C GLN A 552 20.67 -9.64 -3.34
N ALA A 553 21.03 -8.92 -2.27
CA ALA A 553 20.78 -7.48 -2.18
C ALA A 553 21.77 -6.68 -3.04
N LEU A 554 21.25 -5.76 -3.84
CA LEU A 554 22.05 -4.87 -4.67
C LEU A 554 21.84 -3.41 -4.25
N ASP A 555 22.96 -2.73 -3.99
CA ASP A 555 23.00 -1.32 -3.65
C ASP A 555 23.56 -0.53 -4.85
N ILE A 556 22.89 0.54 -5.26
CA ILE A 556 23.27 1.37 -6.41
C ILE A 556 23.71 2.74 -5.91
N LYS A 557 24.98 3.09 -6.16
CA LYS A 557 25.55 4.40 -5.84
C LYS A 557 24.95 5.47 -6.74
N GLY A 558 24.70 6.65 -6.20
CA GLY A 558 24.08 7.70 -7.00
C GLY A 558 24.02 9.05 -6.30
N PRO A 559 23.70 10.12 -7.05
CA PRO A 559 23.39 11.41 -6.45
C PRO A 559 22.10 11.34 -5.62
N ALA A 560 22.06 12.13 -4.56
CA ALA A 560 20.86 12.34 -3.75
C ALA A 560 20.78 13.83 -3.39
N LEU A 561 19.72 14.52 -3.81
CA LEU A 561 19.59 15.95 -3.57
C LEU A 561 18.86 16.27 -2.25
N THR A 562 19.48 17.16 -1.48
CA THR A 562 18.86 17.91 -0.39
C THR A 562 18.71 19.37 -0.81
N VAL A 563 17.67 20.04 -0.33
CA VAL A 563 17.24 21.36 -0.80
C VAL A 563 17.05 22.28 0.40
N THR A 564 17.61 23.49 0.31
CA THR A 564 17.46 24.57 1.30
C THR A 564 17.32 25.91 0.58
N SER A 565 16.80 26.95 1.23
CA SER A 565 16.65 28.28 0.64
C SER A 565 17.08 29.39 1.59
N ALA A 566 17.45 30.53 1.02
CA ALA A 566 17.68 31.77 1.73
C ALA A 566 16.47 32.72 1.57
N ALA A 567 16.46 33.81 2.35
CA ALA A 567 15.46 34.86 2.20
C ALA A 567 15.43 35.42 0.76
N PRO A 568 14.24 35.75 0.23
CA PRO A 568 14.13 36.26 -1.13
C PRO A 568 14.79 37.65 -1.24
N THR A 569 15.30 37.98 -2.42
CA THR A 569 15.92 39.28 -2.73
C THR A 569 15.16 39.96 -3.88
N GLN A 570 14.98 41.29 -3.79
CA GLN A 570 14.27 42.04 -4.83
C GLN A 570 15.11 42.10 -6.11
N VAL A 571 14.47 41.87 -7.27
CA VAL A 571 15.06 41.92 -8.62
C VAL A 571 14.60 43.16 -9.37
N CYS A 572 13.35 43.57 -9.15
CA CYS A 572 12.80 44.85 -9.60
C CYS A 572 11.65 45.24 -8.66
N GLY A 573 11.70 46.46 -8.13
CA GLY A 573 10.68 46.97 -7.22
C GLY A 573 11.01 48.37 -6.70
N ASN A 574 10.36 48.75 -5.60
CA ASN A 574 10.48 50.04 -4.93
C ASN A 574 11.75 50.16 -4.04
N ASN A 575 12.43 49.04 -3.76
CA ASN A 575 13.58 48.89 -2.85
C ASN A 575 13.30 49.28 -1.37
N ASP A 576 12.06 49.21 -0.89
CA ASP A 576 11.68 49.52 0.50
C ASP A 576 11.93 48.36 1.50
N GLY A 577 12.21 47.15 0.98
CA GLY A 577 12.51 45.95 1.75
C GLY A 577 11.32 45.03 2.02
N LYS A 578 10.10 45.39 1.58
CA LYS A 578 8.91 44.53 1.63
C LYS A 578 8.58 43.99 0.24
N ILE A 579 7.95 42.82 0.18
CA ILE A 579 7.47 42.25 -1.08
C ILE A 579 6.13 42.93 -1.43
N ASP A 580 6.10 43.74 -2.50
CA ASP A 580 4.90 44.47 -2.93
C ASP A 580 4.24 43.85 -4.20
N PRO A 581 2.93 44.07 -4.43
CA PRO A 581 2.23 43.61 -5.64
C PRO A 581 2.80 44.25 -6.90
N GLY A 582 3.06 43.45 -7.93
CA GLY A 582 3.68 43.90 -9.18
C GLY A 582 5.22 43.94 -9.17
N GLU A 583 5.86 43.53 -8.08
CA GLU A 583 7.32 43.41 -8.00
C GLU A 583 7.86 42.07 -8.51
N ARG A 584 9.16 42.06 -8.79
CA ARG A 584 9.94 40.87 -9.14
C ARG A 584 11.00 40.61 -8.07
N TRP A 585 11.07 39.37 -7.62
CA TRP A 585 11.95 38.90 -6.54
C TRP A 585 12.63 37.59 -6.97
N GLN A 586 13.64 37.12 -6.25
CA GLN A 586 14.26 35.81 -6.47
C GLN A 586 14.58 35.12 -5.14
N VAL A 587 14.38 33.80 -5.10
CA VAL A 587 14.83 32.94 -4.01
C VAL A 587 16.19 32.33 -4.36
N PRO A 588 17.25 32.51 -3.55
CA PRO A 588 18.46 31.71 -3.65
C PRO A 588 18.18 30.32 -3.06
N VAL A 589 18.18 29.27 -3.90
CA VAL A 589 17.95 27.87 -3.47
C VAL A 589 19.26 27.10 -3.53
N THR A 590 19.73 26.62 -2.38
CA THR A 590 20.95 25.80 -2.27
C THR A 590 20.59 24.32 -2.38
N LEU A 591 21.12 23.69 -3.41
CA LEU A 591 20.98 22.28 -3.73
C LEU A 591 22.28 21.57 -3.33
N ARG A 592 22.24 20.66 -2.37
CA ARG A 592 23.40 19.85 -1.94
C ARG A 592 23.22 18.40 -2.36
N ASN A 593 24.22 17.85 -3.02
CA ASN A 593 24.27 16.43 -3.32
C ASN A 593 24.82 15.67 -2.11
N SER A 594 23.94 15.08 -1.30
CA SER A 594 24.30 14.18 -0.19
C SER A 594 24.47 12.72 -0.64
N GLY A 595 24.44 12.45 -1.95
CA GLY A 595 24.71 11.13 -2.51
C GLY A 595 26.19 10.82 -2.67
N ASP A 596 26.48 9.57 -3.00
CA ASP A 596 27.82 9.01 -3.14
C ASP A 596 28.35 8.98 -4.59
N ALA A 597 27.57 9.54 -5.53
CA ALA A 597 28.02 9.82 -6.90
C ALA A 597 27.63 11.23 -7.37
N GLN A 598 28.32 11.71 -8.42
CA GLN A 598 28.07 13.00 -9.06
C GLN A 598 26.75 13.00 -9.87
N ILE A 599 26.02 14.13 -9.86
CA ILE A 599 24.93 14.39 -10.82
C ILE A 599 25.54 14.58 -12.22
N SER A 600 25.27 13.68 -13.15
CA SER A 600 25.74 13.79 -14.54
C SER A 600 24.81 14.68 -15.36
N GLY A 601 25.39 15.62 -16.12
CA GLY A 601 24.63 16.61 -16.88
C GLY A 601 24.10 16.10 -18.23
N PRO A 602 23.14 16.82 -18.86
CA PRO A 602 22.47 18.00 -18.34
C PRO A 602 21.40 17.64 -17.30
N ALA A 603 21.36 18.40 -16.19
CA ALA A 603 20.34 18.24 -15.16
C ALA A 603 19.40 19.46 -15.13
N ARG A 604 18.14 19.24 -14.78
CA ARG A 604 17.15 20.29 -14.51
C ARG A 604 16.55 20.11 -13.13
N VAL A 605 16.14 21.23 -12.55
CA VAL A 605 15.30 21.29 -11.35
C VAL A 605 14.02 22.06 -11.66
N LEU A 606 12.91 21.63 -11.07
CA LEU A 606 11.57 22.15 -11.25
C LEU A 606 11.10 22.86 -9.98
N TYR A 607 10.59 24.07 -10.15
CA TYR A 607 9.92 24.88 -9.14
C TYR A 607 8.50 25.21 -9.57
N ALA A 608 7.57 25.24 -8.62
CA ALA A 608 6.19 25.61 -8.85
C ALA A 608 5.70 26.56 -7.75
N ALA A 609 4.81 27.49 -8.09
CA ALA A 609 3.99 28.16 -7.07
C ALA A 609 3.21 27.10 -6.28
N SER A 610 3.12 27.27 -4.97
CA SER A 610 2.44 26.31 -4.12
C SER A 610 0.93 26.29 -4.41
N ASN A 611 0.34 25.10 -4.46
CA ASN A 611 -1.12 24.92 -4.54
C ASN A 611 -1.75 24.66 -3.15
N ASP A 612 -0.90 24.58 -2.11
CA ASP A 612 -1.30 24.24 -0.75
C ASP A 612 -2.16 25.36 -0.12
N TYR A 613 -2.61 25.13 1.11
CA TYR A 613 -3.22 26.15 1.95
C TYR A 613 -2.24 26.58 3.06
N ALA A 614 -2.56 27.66 3.76
CA ALA A 614 -1.94 28.04 5.02
C ALA A 614 -3.01 28.32 6.08
N ALA A 615 -2.75 27.85 7.30
CA ALA A 615 -3.64 28.02 8.45
C ALA A 615 -3.24 29.23 9.30
N SER A 616 -4.23 29.97 9.80
CA SER A 616 -4.05 31.13 10.68
C SER A 616 -5.09 31.14 11.80
N THR A 617 -4.73 31.69 12.97
CA THR A 617 -5.54 31.64 14.21
C THR A 617 -5.39 32.94 15.03
N GLY A 618 -6.20 33.10 16.07
CA GLY A 618 -6.10 34.23 17.00
C GLY A 618 -6.53 35.55 16.34
N ALA A 619 -5.82 36.65 16.60
CA ALA A 619 -6.17 37.97 16.05
C ALA A 619 -6.15 38.04 14.51
N ALA A 620 -5.46 37.12 13.83
CA ALA A 620 -5.49 37.01 12.36
C ALA A 620 -6.73 36.26 11.82
N CYS A 621 -7.44 35.51 12.68
CA CYS A 621 -8.67 34.79 12.35
C CYS A 621 -9.66 34.90 13.51
N GLY A 622 -10.43 36.00 13.54
CA GLY A 622 -11.43 36.23 14.59
C GLY A 622 -12.54 35.18 14.58
N PHE A 623 -12.97 34.76 15.77
CA PHE A 623 -14.19 33.98 15.96
C PHE A 623 -15.42 34.88 15.88
N ASP A 624 -16.37 34.50 15.03
CA ASP A 624 -17.63 35.22 14.74
C ASP A 624 -18.63 34.18 14.20
N TYR A 625 -19.37 33.52 15.11
CA TYR A 625 -20.18 32.34 14.78
C TYR A 625 -21.44 32.71 13.97
N VAL A 626 -21.88 31.81 13.10
CA VAL A 626 -22.96 32.05 12.12
C VAL A 626 -24.00 30.96 12.29
N ASP A 627 -24.80 31.08 13.34
CA ASP A 627 -25.80 30.08 13.65
C ASP A 627 -26.87 29.99 12.56
N ILE A 628 -26.97 28.81 11.95
CA ILE A 628 -28.01 28.39 11.01
C ILE A 628 -28.92 27.29 11.60
N ALA A 629 -28.78 26.94 12.88
CA ALA A 629 -29.71 26.10 13.62
C ALA A 629 -30.87 26.92 14.25
N SER A 630 -30.63 28.17 14.64
CA SER A 630 -31.66 29.06 15.21
C SER A 630 -31.70 30.46 14.55
N GLY A 631 -32.50 31.36 15.12
CA GLY A 631 -32.63 32.75 14.66
C GLY A 631 -33.21 32.92 13.25
N ALA A 632 -32.94 34.08 12.63
CA ALA A 632 -33.42 34.41 11.29
C ALA A 632 -32.72 33.62 10.15
N SER A 633 -31.59 32.99 10.45
CA SER A 633 -30.78 32.18 9.54
C SER A 633 -31.09 30.67 9.63
N ALA A 634 -32.01 30.27 10.53
CA ALA A 634 -32.36 28.88 10.78
C ALA A 634 -32.70 28.09 9.50
N VAL A 635 -32.22 26.85 9.43
CA VAL A 635 -32.61 25.79 8.50
C VAL A 635 -32.84 24.49 9.26
N PRO A 636 -33.72 23.59 8.77
CA PRO A 636 -33.81 22.23 9.32
C PRO A 636 -32.47 21.50 9.15
N ALA A 637 -32.21 20.55 10.04
CA ALA A 637 -31.13 19.58 9.82
C ALA A 637 -31.43 18.75 8.56
N VAL A 638 -30.38 18.32 7.86
CA VAL A 638 -30.50 17.42 6.71
C VAL A 638 -30.92 16.03 7.17
N THR A 639 -31.73 15.33 6.38
CA THR A 639 -32.01 13.91 6.60
C THR A 639 -30.72 13.11 6.47
N LEU A 640 -30.45 12.21 7.41
CA LEU A 640 -29.27 11.36 7.42
C LEU A 640 -29.57 9.95 6.86
N SER A 641 -28.57 9.36 6.22
CA SER A 641 -28.50 7.95 5.81
C SER A 641 -27.32 7.31 6.54
N PRO A 642 -27.43 6.06 7.02
CA PRO A 642 -26.26 5.36 7.55
C PRO A 642 -25.30 4.99 6.42
N ALA A 643 -24.06 4.69 6.78
CA ALA A 643 -23.15 3.95 5.93
C ALA A 643 -23.58 2.47 5.77
N ASP A 644 -23.08 1.81 4.72
CA ASP A 644 -23.33 0.39 4.47
C ASP A 644 -22.65 -0.49 5.55
N GLY A 645 -23.41 -0.89 6.56
CA GLY A 645 -22.91 -1.71 7.68
C GLY A 645 -23.88 -1.95 8.84
N GLY A 646 -25.01 -1.24 8.90
CA GLY A 646 -26.04 -1.44 9.94
C GLY A 646 -25.87 -0.59 11.21
N VAL A 647 -24.92 0.36 11.19
CA VAL A 647 -24.78 1.42 12.20
C VAL A 647 -25.94 2.44 12.08
N ALA A 648 -26.20 3.21 13.13
CA ALA A 648 -27.24 4.24 13.12
C ALA A 648 -26.83 5.46 12.27
N ALA A 649 -27.76 6.02 11.51
CA ALA A 649 -27.51 7.17 10.62
C ALA A 649 -27.08 8.48 11.33
N SER A 650 -27.18 8.53 12.66
CA SER A 650 -26.66 9.60 13.50
C SER A 650 -25.18 9.45 13.83
N ASP A 651 -24.63 8.25 13.68
CA ASP A 651 -23.38 7.75 14.26
C ASP A 651 -22.34 7.64 13.13
N ASP A 652 -22.35 6.55 12.34
CA ASP A 652 -21.71 6.50 11.02
C ASP A 652 -22.73 6.79 9.92
N GLY A 653 -22.74 8.02 9.42
CA GLY A 653 -23.73 8.44 8.44
C GLY A 653 -23.46 9.78 7.78
N ARG A 654 -24.34 10.12 6.85
CA ARG A 654 -24.19 11.28 5.98
C ARG A 654 -25.51 11.90 5.58
N SER A 655 -25.48 13.09 5.00
CA SER A 655 -26.61 13.65 4.26
C SER A 655 -27.15 12.64 3.22
N ALA A 656 -28.39 12.20 3.41
CA ALA A 656 -29.05 11.14 2.65
C ALA A 656 -29.27 11.46 1.16
N GLN A 657 -29.07 12.72 0.77
CA GLN A 657 -29.05 13.22 -0.60
C GLN A 657 -27.86 14.18 -0.73
N ALA A 658 -27.27 14.26 -1.93
CA ALA A 658 -26.23 15.23 -2.21
C ALA A 658 -26.80 16.65 -2.13
N ILE A 659 -26.13 17.52 -1.39
CA ILE A 659 -26.49 18.92 -1.19
C ILE A 659 -26.08 19.73 -2.41
N THR A 660 -27.04 20.26 -3.17
CA THR A 660 -26.77 21.22 -4.24
C THR A 660 -26.23 22.53 -3.65
N LEU A 661 -25.05 22.95 -4.09
CA LEU A 661 -24.37 24.13 -3.58
C LEU A 661 -24.91 25.41 -4.25
N GLY A 662 -24.94 26.51 -3.49
CA GLY A 662 -25.45 27.81 -3.95
C GLY A 662 -24.41 28.62 -4.73
N GLY A 663 -24.84 29.75 -5.27
CA GLY A 663 -23.93 30.65 -6.01
C GLY A 663 -23.29 29.96 -7.21
N GLY A 664 -21.95 29.99 -7.27
CA GLY A 664 -21.15 29.27 -8.26
C GLY A 664 -20.64 27.90 -7.81
N GLY A 665 -20.99 27.43 -6.61
CA GLY A 665 -20.38 26.26 -5.96
C GLY A 665 -19.12 26.59 -5.15
N VAL A 666 -18.65 25.60 -4.38
CA VAL A 666 -17.47 25.71 -3.52
C VAL A 666 -16.20 25.51 -4.33
N ARG A 667 -15.19 26.38 -4.18
CA ARG A 667 -13.90 26.25 -4.87
C ARG A 667 -12.76 25.86 -3.92
N LEU A 668 -12.12 24.72 -4.17
CA LEU A 668 -10.97 24.22 -3.40
C LEU A 668 -9.84 23.73 -4.33
N PHE A 669 -8.58 23.99 -3.97
CA PHE A 669 -7.38 23.61 -4.73
C PHE A 669 -7.37 24.06 -6.22
N GLY A 670 -8.25 25.00 -6.59
CA GLY A 670 -8.46 25.50 -7.95
C GLY A 670 -9.72 24.95 -8.63
N THR A 671 -10.23 23.80 -8.22
CA THR A 671 -11.43 23.11 -8.73
C THR A 671 -12.70 23.64 -8.08
N THR A 672 -13.81 23.69 -8.83
CA THR A 672 -15.13 24.12 -8.32
C THR A 672 -16.10 22.95 -8.27
N TYR A 673 -16.77 22.78 -7.14
CA TYR A 673 -17.72 21.70 -6.85
C TYR A 673 -19.13 22.27 -6.70
N SER A 674 -20.10 21.67 -7.38
CA SER A 674 -21.52 22.09 -7.40
C SER A 674 -22.41 21.29 -6.43
N GLN A 675 -21.89 20.20 -5.88
CA GLN A 675 -22.58 19.35 -4.90
C GLN A 675 -21.62 18.98 -3.75
N ALA A 676 -22.18 18.63 -2.61
CA ALA A 676 -21.44 18.14 -1.45
C ALA A 676 -22.24 17.11 -0.65
N VAL A 677 -21.55 16.35 0.19
CA VAL A 677 -22.09 15.42 1.19
C VAL A 677 -21.51 15.82 2.55
N VAL A 678 -22.32 15.81 3.61
CA VAL A 678 -21.88 16.16 4.97
C VAL A 678 -21.97 14.91 5.85
N SER A 679 -20.86 14.53 6.47
CA SER A 679 -20.73 13.38 7.36
C SER A 679 -21.01 13.74 8.83
N THR A 680 -21.52 12.77 9.59
CA THR A 680 -21.66 12.83 11.06
C THR A 680 -20.30 13.05 11.72
N ASN A 681 -19.29 12.30 11.28
CA ASN A 681 -17.88 12.33 11.69
C ASN A 681 -17.13 13.61 11.25
N GLY A 682 -17.82 14.77 11.19
CA GLY A 682 -17.17 16.08 11.20
C GLY A 682 -16.45 16.52 9.93
N TYR A 683 -16.79 15.96 8.76
CA TYR A 683 -16.26 16.37 7.46
C TYR A 683 -17.34 16.61 6.38
N VAL A 684 -16.97 17.36 5.34
CA VAL A 684 -17.74 17.53 4.09
C VAL A 684 -16.95 16.87 2.98
N SER A 685 -17.55 15.96 2.22
CA SER A 685 -16.99 15.47 0.96
C SER A 685 -17.62 16.20 -0.23
N PHE A 686 -16.88 16.34 -1.32
CA PHE A 686 -17.39 16.79 -2.62
C PHE A 686 -17.56 15.63 -3.62
N ASP A 687 -17.33 14.39 -3.19
CA ASP A 687 -17.84 13.20 -3.86
C ASP A 687 -19.27 12.92 -3.39
N THR A 688 -20.11 12.40 -4.28
CA THR A 688 -21.50 12.02 -3.97
C THR A 688 -21.66 10.52 -3.69
N ALA A 689 -20.63 9.73 -4.01
CA ALA A 689 -20.52 8.31 -3.69
C ALA A 689 -20.05 8.03 -2.25
N GLU A 690 -19.52 9.04 -1.55
CA GLU A 690 -19.21 9.07 -0.10
C GLU A 690 -20.20 8.24 0.74
N SER A 691 -19.71 7.44 1.70
CA SER A 691 -20.59 6.63 2.57
C SER A 691 -20.94 7.31 3.89
N GLY A 692 -20.04 8.13 4.45
CA GLY A 692 -20.09 8.59 5.84
C GLY A 692 -19.60 7.57 6.88
N GLY A 693 -19.01 6.44 6.45
CA GLY A 693 -18.60 5.31 7.31
C GLY A 693 -17.17 5.40 7.86
N ASP A 694 -16.55 6.58 7.82
CA ASP A 694 -15.19 6.83 8.28
C ASP A 694 -15.22 7.58 9.60
N TYR A 695 -14.78 6.89 10.66
CA TYR A 695 -14.70 7.33 12.05
C TYR A 695 -13.23 7.41 12.53
N ASP A 696 -12.25 7.01 11.71
CA ASP A 696 -10.83 6.99 12.10
C ASP A 696 -10.10 8.25 11.58
N ASN A 697 -9.44 8.96 12.50
CA ASN A 697 -8.83 10.26 12.17
C ASN A 697 -7.52 10.10 11.34
N ALA A 698 -7.64 10.18 10.02
CA ALA A 698 -6.49 10.11 9.12
C ALA A 698 -5.60 11.37 9.19
N CYS A 699 -4.31 11.23 9.55
CA CYS A 699 -3.29 12.30 9.52
C CYS A 699 -2.28 12.07 8.38
N ASN A 700 -2.11 13.04 7.47
CA ASN A 700 -1.19 13.02 6.31
C ASN A 700 -1.35 11.80 5.36
N THR A 701 -2.44 11.04 5.51
CA THR A 701 -2.80 9.89 4.68
C THR A 701 -4.08 10.18 3.89
N ALA A 702 -4.27 9.44 2.79
CA ALA A 702 -5.55 9.42 2.10
C ALA A 702 -6.67 8.90 3.04
N PRO A 703 -7.95 9.22 2.75
CA PRO A 703 -9.09 8.70 3.51
C PRO A 703 -9.28 7.17 3.35
N ASP A 704 -9.88 6.49 4.34
CA ASP A 704 -10.32 5.09 4.23
C ASP A 704 -11.83 4.91 4.58
N ARG A 705 -12.28 3.66 4.76
CA ARG A 705 -13.66 3.26 5.16
C ARG A 705 -14.87 3.89 4.46
N GLY A 706 -14.68 4.39 3.24
CA GLY A 706 -15.74 4.94 2.39
C GLY A 706 -15.88 6.47 2.45
N SER A 707 -14.99 7.11 3.21
CA SER A 707 -14.55 8.49 3.03
C SER A 707 -13.98 8.65 1.63
N LEU A 708 -14.55 9.53 0.81
CA LEU A 708 -14.19 9.66 -0.61
C LEU A 708 -13.92 11.11 -1.02
N GLY A 709 -13.09 11.24 -2.06
CA GLY A 709 -12.86 12.47 -2.81
C GLY A 709 -12.18 13.61 -2.04
N PRO A 710 -12.31 14.85 -2.56
CA PRO A 710 -11.85 16.05 -1.87
C PRO A 710 -12.75 16.38 -0.68
N GLN A 711 -12.19 16.92 0.40
CA GLN A 711 -12.90 17.12 1.65
C GLN A 711 -12.59 18.44 2.37
N LEU A 712 -13.56 18.98 3.09
CA LEU A 712 -13.36 19.88 4.23
C LEU A 712 -13.32 19.02 5.50
N ARG A 713 -12.27 19.10 6.31
CA ARG A 713 -12.20 18.46 7.63
C ARG A 713 -12.16 19.54 8.72
N PRO A 714 -13.30 20.16 9.10
CA PRO A 714 -13.35 21.04 10.26
C PRO A 714 -13.05 20.32 11.58
N MET A 715 -13.48 19.05 11.71
CA MET A 715 -13.23 18.23 12.90
C MET A 715 -13.43 16.75 12.59
N HIS A 716 -12.61 16.15 11.72
CA HIS A 716 -12.72 14.73 11.40
C HIS A 716 -12.21 13.87 12.57
N ASP A 717 -13.12 13.13 13.20
CA ASP A 717 -12.99 12.42 14.48
C ASP A 717 -14.23 11.51 14.62
N ASP A 718 -14.31 10.66 15.65
CA ASP A 718 -15.42 9.70 15.89
C ASP A 718 -16.62 10.42 16.55
N LEU A 719 -17.59 10.90 15.74
CA LEU A 719 -18.62 11.88 16.16
C LEU A 719 -20.07 11.50 15.81
N VAL A 720 -20.87 11.25 16.84
CA VAL A 720 -22.32 11.02 16.74
C VAL A 720 -23.15 12.29 16.96
N VAL A 721 -24.21 12.44 16.17
CA VAL A 721 -25.26 13.45 16.34
C VAL A 721 -26.08 13.14 17.60
N GLY A 722 -26.08 14.06 18.57
CA GLY A 722 -26.80 13.88 19.83
C GLY A 722 -28.32 13.79 19.69
N ALA A 723 -29.00 13.35 20.75
CA ALA A 723 -30.44 13.09 20.77
C ALA A 723 -31.31 14.30 21.21
N ILE A 724 -30.75 15.52 21.30
CA ILE A 724 -31.47 16.69 21.85
C ILE A 724 -32.11 17.56 20.77
N THR A 725 -33.15 18.31 21.14
CA THR A 725 -33.90 19.15 20.18
C THR A 725 -33.03 20.28 19.66
N GLY A 726 -32.56 20.15 18.42
CA GLY A 726 -31.61 21.07 17.79
C GLY A 726 -30.42 20.34 17.16
N SER A 727 -30.13 19.11 17.60
CA SER A 727 -29.04 18.29 17.06
C SER A 727 -29.12 18.09 15.55
N GLY A 728 -27.96 17.92 14.91
CA GLY A 728 -27.85 17.48 13.51
C GLY A 728 -27.11 18.44 12.58
N LEU A 729 -26.86 17.93 11.38
CA LEU A 729 -26.02 18.55 10.35
C LEU A 729 -26.83 19.53 9.50
N ARG A 730 -26.27 20.69 9.16
CA ARG A 730 -26.97 21.77 8.43
C ARG A 730 -26.10 22.38 7.35
N TYR A 731 -26.76 22.93 6.34
CA TYR A 731 -26.13 23.69 5.27
C TYR A 731 -26.97 24.91 4.87
N ARG A 732 -26.31 26.05 4.63
CA ARG A 732 -26.93 27.24 4.04
C ARG A 732 -25.93 28.01 3.18
N TYR A 733 -26.38 28.52 2.04
CA TYR A 733 -25.67 29.53 1.25
C TYR A 733 -26.20 30.94 1.55
N PHE A 734 -25.30 31.92 1.61
CA PHE A 734 -25.62 33.33 1.70
C PHE A 734 -24.95 34.09 0.55
N ALA A 735 -25.71 34.84 -0.25
CA ALA A 735 -25.19 35.71 -1.30
C ALA A 735 -24.43 36.95 -0.78
N THR A 736 -24.39 37.14 0.55
CA THR A 736 -23.53 38.08 1.27
C THR A 736 -23.30 37.45 2.63
N CYS A 737 -22.05 37.08 2.95
CA CYS A 737 -21.77 36.27 4.13
C CYS A 737 -22.06 37.04 5.44
N PRO A 738 -22.74 36.44 6.44
CA PRO A 738 -22.98 37.09 7.73
C PRO A 738 -21.69 37.44 8.47
N ARG A 739 -20.70 36.54 8.44
CA ARG A 739 -19.33 36.77 8.94
C ARG A 739 -18.49 37.48 7.87
N PRO A 740 -17.99 38.72 8.10
CA PRO A 740 -17.18 39.44 7.12
C PRO A 740 -15.91 38.68 6.71
N ALA A 741 -15.61 38.67 5.42
CA ALA A 741 -14.31 38.25 4.90
C ALA A 741 -13.29 39.40 4.99
N ALA A 742 -12.01 39.08 4.75
CA ALA A 742 -10.96 40.07 4.45
C ALA A 742 -11.11 40.66 3.03
N GLY A 743 -12.31 41.18 2.74
CA GLY A 743 -12.77 41.63 1.42
C GLY A 743 -14.29 41.81 1.47
N ALA A 744 -14.79 42.95 0.96
CA ALA A 744 -16.19 43.32 1.17
C ALA A 744 -17.17 42.51 0.30
N GLY A 745 -18.26 42.02 0.90
CA GLY A 745 -19.49 41.63 0.20
C GLY A 745 -19.53 40.25 -0.47
N ALA A 746 -18.51 39.41 -0.31
CA ALA A 746 -18.53 38.04 -0.86
C ALA A 746 -19.66 37.17 -0.26
N GLY A 747 -20.19 36.24 -1.06
CA GLY A 747 -21.03 35.16 -0.56
C GLY A 747 -20.24 34.10 0.21
N CYS A 748 -20.96 33.23 0.90
CA CYS A 748 -20.38 32.06 1.55
C CYS A 748 -21.37 30.91 1.71
N HIS A 749 -20.81 29.70 1.73
CA HIS A 749 -21.43 28.47 2.19
C HIS A 749 -21.14 28.30 3.69
N VAL A 750 -22.13 27.88 4.47
CA VAL A 750 -22.00 27.52 5.88
C VAL A 750 -22.48 26.08 6.05
N PHE A 751 -21.61 25.21 6.57
CA PHE A 751 -21.90 23.86 7.00
C PHE A 751 -21.78 23.83 8.53
N GLN A 752 -22.83 23.44 9.26
CA GLN A 752 -22.87 23.49 10.72
C GLN A 752 -23.24 22.12 11.32
N TRP A 753 -22.44 21.68 12.28
CA TRP A 753 -22.71 20.56 13.18
C TRP A 753 -23.20 21.15 14.50
N SER A 754 -24.30 20.63 15.04
CA SER A 754 -24.92 21.17 16.26
C SER A 754 -25.25 20.04 17.23
N HIS A 755 -24.91 20.26 18.51
CA HIS A 755 -25.13 19.30 19.60
C HIS A 755 -24.60 17.90 19.25
N MET A 756 -23.34 17.87 18.81
CA MET A 756 -22.56 16.66 18.57
C MET A 756 -22.05 16.08 19.88
N GLN A 757 -21.76 14.78 19.86
CA GLN A 757 -21.09 14.05 20.91
C GLN A 757 -19.90 13.29 20.29
N GLN A 758 -18.87 13.01 21.08
CA GLN A 758 -17.64 12.36 20.62
C GLN A 758 -17.44 11.05 21.37
N TYR A 759 -17.10 9.99 20.64
CA TYR A 759 -16.49 8.81 21.22
C TYR A 759 -14.99 9.07 21.41
N SER A 760 -14.47 8.65 22.56
CA SER A 760 -13.05 8.82 22.93
C SER A 760 -12.46 7.56 23.56
N ASN A 761 -13.21 6.46 23.43
CA ASN A 761 -13.03 5.09 23.91
C ASN A 761 -14.35 4.35 23.65
N SER A 762 -14.38 3.03 23.86
CA SER A 762 -15.55 2.16 23.74
C SER A 762 -16.63 2.33 24.83
N GLY A 763 -16.78 3.55 25.36
CA GLY A 763 -17.92 3.98 26.15
C GLY A 763 -19.02 4.60 25.28
N PRO A 764 -20.13 5.11 25.87
CA PRO A 764 -21.07 5.94 25.13
C PRO A 764 -20.41 7.27 24.75
N ALA A 765 -20.79 7.85 23.61
CA ALA A 765 -20.33 9.17 23.22
C ALA A 765 -20.71 10.24 24.26
N THR A 766 -19.86 11.27 24.37
CA THR A 766 -20.01 12.33 25.39
C THR A 766 -19.80 13.73 24.84
N GLY A 767 -20.25 14.72 25.61
CA GLY A 767 -20.21 16.13 25.23
C GLY A 767 -21.53 16.63 24.66
N ASP A 768 -21.55 17.93 24.39
CA ASP A 768 -22.58 18.67 23.68
C ASP A 768 -21.85 19.85 23.02
N PHE A 769 -21.45 19.68 21.76
CA PHE A 769 -20.61 20.65 21.08
C PHE A 769 -21.06 21.03 19.66
N GLY A 770 -20.71 22.25 19.25
CA GLY A 770 -21.11 22.87 17.99
C GLY A 770 -19.93 23.49 17.25
N PHE A 771 -19.81 23.17 15.97
CA PHE A 771 -18.76 23.67 15.09
C PHE A 771 -19.27 23.83 13.66
N GLN A 772 -18.56 24.61 12.86
CA GLN A 772 -18.94 24.89 11.47
C GLN A 772 -17.74 25.07 10.56
N ALA A 773 -17.97 24.80 9.27
CA ALA A 773 -17.10 25.21 8.18
C ALA A 773 -17.80 26.27 7.33
N LEU A 774 -17.16 27.43 7.18
CA LEU A 774 -17.52 28.44 6.20
C LEU A 774 -16.59 28.32 4.99
N VAL A 775 -17.12 28.43 3.79
CA VAL A 775 -16.33 28.61 2.56
C VAL A 775 -16.87 29.82 1.81
N TYR A 776 -16.02 30.84 1.64
CA TYR A 776 -16.35 32.01 0.85
C TYR A 776 -16.21 31.72 -0.65
N ASP A 777 -16.98 32.43 -1.49
CA ASP A 777 -16.98 32.26 -2.95
C ASP A 777 -15.58 32.38 -3.59
N GLY A 778 -14.65 33.08 -2.92
CA GLY A 778 -13.24 33.20 -3.30
C GLY A 778 -12.34 32.00 -2.91
N GLY A 779 -12.88 30.90 -2.42
CA GLY A 779 -12.13 29.68 -2.05
C GLY A 779 -11.33 29.75 -0.74
N SER A 780 -11.60 30.77 0.10
CA SER A 780 -11.07 30.84 1.47
C SER A 780 -12.00 30.09 2.43
N VAL A 781 -11.43 29.28 3.31
CA VAL A 781 -12.16 28.41 4.25
C VAL A 781 -11.94 28.90 5.68
N VAL A 782 -12.96 28.81 6.54
CA VAL A 782 -12.83 29.11 7.97
C VAL A 782 -13.57 28.05 8.79
N TYR A 783 -12.86 27.38 9.69
CA TYR A 783 -13.44 26.49 10.68
C TYR A 783 -13.64 27.24 12.00
N GLN A 784 -14.80 27.09 12.64
CA GLN A 784 -15.13 27.77 13.90
C GLN A 784 -15.78 26.81 14.88
N TYR A 785 -15.38 26.91 16.15
CA TYR A 785 -15.81 26.04 17.24
C TYR A 785 -16.48 26.91 18.31
N GLU A 786 -17.80 26.79 18.44
CA GLU A 786 -18.58 27.54 19.44
C GLU A 786 -18.30 26.97 20.84
N THR A 787 -18.50 25.66 20.95
CA THR A 787 -18.17 24.83 22.12
C THR A 787 -17.17 23.76 21.72
N ALA A 788 -16.30 23.39 22.66
CA ALA A 788 -15.28 22.36 22.44
C ALA A 788 -15.84 20.97 22.70
N SER A 789 -15.33 19.96 21.98
CA SER A 789 -15.55 18.56 22.33
C SER A 789 -14.88 18.20 23.68
N PRO A 790 -15.18 17.04 24.30
CA PRO A 790 -14.62 16.65 25.59
C PRO A 790 -13.09 16.65 25.67
N ASN A 791 -12.39 16.47 24.54
CA ASN A 791 -10.92 16.50 24.45
C ASN A 791 -10.38 17.79 23.76
N ALA A 792 -11.23 18.76 23.45
CA ALA A 792 -10.91 19.97 22.66
C ALA A 792 -10.24 19.65 21.30
N GLY A 793 -10.72 18.63 20.60
CA GLY A 793 -10.21 18.14 19.32
C GLY A 793 -8.83 17.46 19.39
N ALA A 794 -8.41 16.95 20.55
CA ALA A 794 -7.07 16.36 20.70
C ALA A 794 -6.84 15.10 19.84
N GLY A 795 -7.91 14.41 19.44
CA GLY A 795 -7.91 13.27 18.51
C GLY A 795 -8.41 13.60 17.10
N ALA A 796 -8.61 14.88 16.76
CA ALA A 796 -9.22 15.26 15.49
C ALA A 796 -8.17 15.55 14.40
N THR A 797 -8.53 15.23 13.15
CA THR A 797 -7.93 15.80 11.95
C THR A 797 -8.67 17.08 11.57
N ILE A 798 -7.96 18.21 11.54
CA ILE A 798 -8.45 19.51 11.11
C ILE A 798 -7.65 19.95 9.88
N GLY A 799 -8.27 19.98 8.71
CA GLY A 799 -7.55 20.14 7.44
C GLY A 799 -8.44 20.15 6.20
N LEU A 800 -7.80 19.96 5.05
CA LEU A 800 -8.43 19.86 3.73
C LEU A 800 -7.88 18.64 3.01
N VAL A 801 -8.66 18.02 2.13
CA VAL A 801 -8.19 16.96 1.22
C VAL A 801 -8.46 17.40 -0.22
N ASP A 802 -7.48 17.29 -1.10
CA ASP A 802 -7.64 17.60 -2.52
C ASP A 802 -8.26 16.44 -3.32
N SER A 803 -8.49 16.65 -4.62
CA SER A 803 -9.03 15.59 -5.50
C SER A 803 -8.06 14.44 -5.77
N THR A 804 -6.86 14.44 -5.17
CA THR A 804 -5.86 13.35 -5.22
C THR A 804 -5.75 12.61 -3.88
N GLY A 805 -6.60 12.92 -2.89
CA GLY A 805 -6.48 12.36 -1.55
C GLY A 805 -5.33 12.96 -0.75
N ALA A 806 -4.64 13.98 -1.27
CA ALA A 806 -3.55 14.62 -0.55
C ALA A 806 -4.11 15.55 0.52
N ALA A 807 -3.81 15.23 1.79
CA ALA A 807 -4.24 16.01 2.94
C ALA A 807 -3.33 17.22 3.18
N PHE A 808 -3.95 18.36 3.46
CA PHE A 808 -3.35 19.51 4.13
C PHE A 808 -3.90 19.55 5.56
N ASP A 809 -3.12 19.04 6.52
CA ASP A 809 -3.48 19.07 7.94
C ASP A 809 -3.06 20.40 8.58
N ALA A 810 -4.05 21.23 8.92
CA ALA A 810 -3.81 22.45 9.71
C ALA A 810 -3.49 22.10 11.17
N ARG A 811 -4.12 21.05 11.70
CA ARG A 811 -3.87 20.42 13.01
C ARG A 811 -4.28 18.94 12.92
N CYS A 812 -3.48 18.01 13.44
CA CYS A 812 -3.86 16.61 13.52
C CYS A 812 -3.25 15.97 14.77
N ASN A 813 -4.06 15.30 15.60
CA ASN A 813 -3.64 14.65 16.85
C ASN A 813 -2.77 15.53 17.77
N VAL A 814 -3.19 16.79 17.93
CA VAL A 814 -2.55 17.79 18.81
C VAL A 814 -3.51 18.27 19.89
N ALA A 815 -3.03 18.32 21.14
CA ALA A 815 -3.83 18.78 22.27
C ALA A 815 -4.37 20.21 22.05
N ASN A 816 -5.64 20.43 22.38
CA ASN A 816 -6.34 21.72 22.21
C ASN A 816 -6.37 22.20 20.74
N ALA A 817 -6.68 21.28 19.81
CA ALA A 817 -6.82 21.59 18.39
C ALA A 817 -8.06 22.47 18.10
N ALA A 818 -9.15 22.26 18.83
CA ALA A 818 -10.45 22.93 18.65
C ALA A 818 -10.99 23.51 19.98
N PRO A 819 -10.38 24.58 20.53
CA PRO A 819 -10.92 25.26 21.72
C PRO A 819 -12.23 25.99 21.43
N ALA A 820 -13.09 26.09 22.44
CA ALA A 820 -14.35 26.84 22.38
C ALA A 820 -14.10 28.33 22.09
N ASN A 821 -15.03 28.98 21.40
CA ASN A 821 -14.96 30.37 20.92
C ASN A 821 -13.68 30.66 20.10
N SER A 822 -13.29 29.74 19.22
CA SER A 822 -12.09 29.89 18.38
C SER A 822 -12.32 29.62 16.89
N ALA A 823 -11.43 30.13 16.06
CA ALA A 823 -11.48 29.98 14.62
C ALA A 823 -10.10 29.68 14.01
N ILE A 824 -10.11 28.91 12.92
CA ILE A 824 -8.95 28.55 12.09
C ILE A 824 -9.28 28.95 10.65
N CYS A 825 -8.55 29.92 10.10
CA CYS A 825 -8.76 30.42 8.74
C CYS A 825 -7.71 29.79 7.81
N LEU A 826 -8.18 29.08 6.78
CA LEU A 826 -7.36 28.45 5.76
C LEU A 826 -7.44 29.27 4.46
N SER A 827 -6.34 29.94 4.11
CA SER A 827 -6.18 30.66 2.85
C SER A 827 -5.43 29.81 1.84
N SER A 828 -5.91 29.73 0.59
CA SER A 828 -5.16 29.10 -0.49
C SER A 828 -3.91 29.93 -0.83
N LEU A 829 -2.81 29.26 -1.14
CA LEU A 829 -1.55 29.86 -1.60
C LEU A 829 -1.50 30.03 -3.13
N ALA A 830 -2.52 29.54 -3.82
CA ALA A 830 -2.56 29.47 -5.28
C ALA A 830 -2.62 30.87 -5.93
N GLY A 831 -1.70 31.11 -6.87
CA GLY A 831 -1.71 32.30 -7.73
C GLY A 831 -1.03 33.55 -7.13
N SER A 832 -0.65 33.56 -5.85
CA SER A 832 0.01 34.71 -5.21
C SER A 832 1.46 34.91 -5.68
N VAL A 833 2.06 33.90 -6.30
CA VAL A 833 3.42 33.89 -6.86
C VAL A 833 3.38 33.33 -8.28
N ARG A 834 4.09 33.98 -9.22
CA ARG A 834 4.29 33.49 -10.59
C ARG A 834 5.78 33.29 -10.87
N PRO A 835 6.31 32.05 -10.94
CA PRO A 835 7.68 31.79 -11.36
C PRO A 835 7.92 32.34 -12.77
N GLU A 836 9.03 33.04 -13.00
CA GLU A 836 9.31 33.60 -14.34
C GLU A 836 9.66 32.50 -15.38
N SER A 837 10.08 31.35 -14.87
CA SER A 837 10.20 30.07 -15.56
C SER A 837 10.14 28.96 -14.51
N PRO A 838 9.53 27.80 -14.79
CA PRO A 838 9.41 26.70 -13.84
C PRO A 838 10.69 25.88 -13.71
N THR A 839 11.55 25.81 -14.75
CA THR A 839 12.76 24.97 -14.73
C THR A 839 14.04 25.79 -14.67
N ARG A 840 15.06 25.29 -13.96
CA ARG A 840 16.43 25.84 -13.98
C ARG A 840 17.42 24.75 -14.38
N ALA A 841 18.51 25.15 -15.03
CA ALA A 841 19.65 24.27 -15.24
C ALA A 841 20.37 24.02 -13.91
N LEU A 842 20.74 22.78 -13.67
CA LEU A 842 21.69 22.40 -12.62
C LEU A 842 22.97 21.93 -13.30
N LEU A 843 24.09 22.56 -12.96
CA LEU A 843 25.42 22.12 -13.40
C LEU A 843 25.77 20.78 -12.75
N ALA A 844 26.72 20.03 -13.34
CA ALA A 844 27.19 18.78 -12.77
C ALA A 844 27.71 19.01 -11.34
N LEU A 845 27.18 18.26 -10.38
CA LEU A 845 27.38 18.49 -8.94
C LEU A 845 28.01 17.23 -8.31
N PRO A 846 29.30 17.28 -7.90
CA PRO A 846 29.98 16.15 -7.27
C PRO A 846 29.28 15.65 -5.99
N ALA A 847 29.68 14.48 -5.50
CA ALA A 847 29.24 13.97 -4.20
C ALA A 847 29.66 14.95 -3.07
N ASN A 848 28.79 15.12 -2.07
CA ASN A 848 28.88 16.07 -0.96
C ASN A 848 28.86 17.58 -1.28
N GLU A 849 29.05 17.98 -2.53
CA GLU A 849 29.10 19.38 -2.97
C GLU A 849 27.73 20.07 -3.02
N SER A 850 27.75 21.41 -3.05
CA SER A 850 26.55 22.26 -3.09
C SER A 850 26.58 23.31 -4.21
N SER A 851 25.42 23.63 -4.79
CA SER A 851 25.24 24.67 -5.80
C SER A 851 24.02 25.53 -5.49
N THR A 852 24.10 26.84 -5.73
CA THR A 852 22.98 27.77 -5.52
C THR A 852 22.34 28.16 -6.84
N VAL A 853 21.02 27.99 -6.93
CA VAL A 853 20.19 28.34 -8.08
C VAL A 853 19.23 29.45 -7.68
N ASN A 854 19.31 30.59 -8.36
CA ASN A 854 18.35 31.68 -8.15
C ASN A 854 17.05 31.41 -8.91
N VAL A 855 15.93 31.47 -8.20
CA VAL A 855 14.59 31.24 -8.72
C VAL A 855 13.81 32.56 -8.72
N PRO A 856 13.90 33.35 -9.81
CA PRO A 856 13.10 34.56 -9.94
C PRO A 856 11.60 34.26 -10.10
N PHE A 857 10.80 35.10 -9.45
CA PHE A 857 9.34 35.09 -9.43
C PHE A 857 8.79 36.52 -9.44
N TYR A 858 7.54 36.65 -9.86
CA TYR A 858 6.77 37.89 -9.89
C TYR A 858 5.55 37.75 -8.97
N VAL A 859 5.22 38.83 -8.27
CA VAL A 859 3.99 38.93 -7.47
C VAL A 859 2.94 39.67 -8.31
N PRO A 860 1.75 39.12 -8.57
CA PRO A 860 0.73 39.82 -9.35
C PRO A 860 0.36 41.18 -8.76
N THR A 861 0.08 42.17 -9.61
CA THR A 861 -0.47 43.48 -9.21
C THR A 861 -1.85 43.37 -8.54
N SER A 862 -2.54 42.23 -8.69
CA SER A 862 -3.79 41.88 -8.03
C SER A 862 -3.61 41.21 -6.65
N ALA A 863 -2.38 40.97 -6.18
CA ALA A 863 -2.14 40.39 -4.87
C ALA A 863 -2.52 41.37 -3.75
N ALA A 864 -3.25 40.90 -2.73
CA ALA A 864 -3.64 41.72 -1.59
C ALA A 864 -2.47 41.89 -0.60
N CYS A 865 -2.41 43.03 0.09
CA CYS A 865 -1.45 43.24 1.17
C CYS A 865 -1.63 42.20 2.27
N GLY A 866 -0.53 41.63 2.77
CA GLY A 866 -0.56 40.52 3.73
C GLY A 866 -0.84 39.13 3.13
N ALA A 867 -1.21 39.02 1.84
CA ALA A 867 -1.46 37.71 1.22
C ALA A 867 -0.21 36.81 1.31
N PRO A 868 -0.35 35.51 1.63
CA PRO A 868 0.78 34.60 1.73
C PRO A 868 1.38 34.31 0.35
N LEU A 869 2.69 34.03 0.34
CA LEU A 869 3.50 33.80 -0.84
C LEU A 869 4.28 32.49 -0.66
N ALA A 870 4.01 31.50 -1.52
CA ALA A 870 4.67 30.21 -1.44
C ALA A 870 5.08 29.64 -2.80
N MET A 871 6.24 29.00 -2.81
CA MET A 871 6.83 28.32 -3.96
C MET A 871 7.66 27.16 -3.44
N ASP A 872 7.55 26.03 -4.14
CA ASP A 872 8.16 24.76 -3.77
C ASP A 872 9.16 24.34 -4.85
N PHE A 873 10.30 23.78 -4.43
CA PHE A 873 11.00 22.81 -5.28
C PHE A 873 10.08 21.61 -5.42
N VAL A 874 9.86 21.13 -6.65
CA VAL A 874 9.04 19.94 -6.91
C VAL A 874 9.94 18.73 -7.19
N ALA A 875 10.82 18.86 -8.18
CA ALA A 875 11.55 17.72 -8.73
C ALA A 875 12.95 18.07 -9.29
N ALA A 876 13.80 17.06 -9.44
CA ALA A 876 15.04 17.11 -10.22
C ALA A 876 15.13 15.92 -11.17
N ALA A 877 15.59 16.16 -12.39
CA ALA A 877 15.81 15.14 -13.42
C ALA A 877 17.19 15.28 -14.07
N ALA A 878 17.87 14.15 -14.23
CA ALA A 878 19.06 13.98 -15.06
C ALA A 878 19.12 12.53 -15.59
N ASN A 879 20.24 12.13 -16.21
CA ASN A 879 20.42 10.76 -16.68
C ASN A 879 20.65 9.75 -15.54
N ASN A 880 21.25 10.17 -14.42
CA ASN A 880 21.50 9.33 -13.23
C ASN A 880 20.83 9.86 -11.94
N LEU A 881 19.87 10.78 -12.08
CA LEU A 881 19.13 11.38 -10.97
C LEU A 881 17.66 11.47 -11.32
N THR A 882 16.83 10.99 -10.40
CA THR A 882 15.43 11.35 -10.26
C THR A 882 15.17 11.72 -8.80
N ARG A 883 14.42 12.79 -8.57
CA ARG A 883 13.88 13.16 -7.25
C ARG A 883 12.54 13.84 -7.49
N VAL A 884 11.47 13.34 -6.88
CA VAL A 884 10.20 14.07 -6.72
C VAL A 884 9.95 14.13 -5.23
N ALA A 885 10.07 15.31 -4.66
CA ALA A 885 9.94 15.53 -3.23
C ALA A 885 9.70 17.03 -2.99
N PRO A 886 8.42 17.46 -3.01
CA PRO A 886 8.02 18.83 -2.72
C PRO A 886 8.75 19.37 -1.49
N THR A 887 9.47 20.47 -1.65
CA THR A 887 10.26 21.10 -0.57
C THR A 887 10.04 22.61 -0.64
N ARG A 888 9.43 23.19 0.40
CA ARG A 888 9.10 24.61 0.47
C ARG A 888 10.36 25.48 0.40
N VAL A 889 10.49 26.29 -0.65
CA VAL A 889 11.65 27.19 -0.84
C VAL A 889 11.32 28.67 -0.61
N LEU A 890 10.08 29.08 -0.81
CA LEU A 890 9.56 30.40 -0.41
C LEU A 890 8.42 30.22 0.59
N ASN A 891 8.49 30.88 1.73
CA ASN A 891 7.37 31.03 2.65
C ASN A 891 7.39 32.46 3.21
N ALA A 892 6.56 33.34 2.67
CA ALA A 892 6.56 34.77 2.95
C ALA A 892 5.13 35.35 2.83
N ASN A 893 5.00 36.67 2.96
CA ASN A 893 3.76 37.40 2.70
C ASN A 893 4.06 38.66 1.87
N VAL A 894 3.06 39.15 1.13
CA VAL A 894 3.02 40.52 0.63
C VAL A 894 3.05 41.48 1.83
N GLY A 895 3.74 42.60 1.72
CA GLY A 895 3.88 43.59 2.79
C GLY A 895 2.55 44.05 3.39
N ALA A 896 2.54 44.34 4.70
CA ALA A 896 1.43 45.06 5.32
C ALA A 896 1.48 46.55 4.89
N GLY A 897 0.37 47.07 4.36
CA GLY A 897 0.33 48.42 3.77
C GLY A 897 1.11 48.53 2.46
N CYS A 898 1.04 47.49 1.63
CA CYS A 898 1.74 47.36 0.35
C CYS A 898 1.36 48.42 -0.71
N THR A 899 2.28 48.70 -1.64
CA THR A 899 2.07 49.64 -2.76
C THR A 899 2.17 48.92 -4.11
N VAL A 900 1.18 49.06 -5.00
CA VAL A 900 1.20 48.37 -6.31
C VAL A 900 2.25 48.98 -7.25
N VAL A 901 3.27 48.19 -7.59
CA VAL A 901 4.38 48.55 -8.48
C VAL A 901 4.02 48.19 -9.93
N ASN A 902 4.09 49.18 -10.84
CA ASN A 902 3.61 49.02 -12.21
C ASN A 902 4.73 49.03 -13.28
N ASN A 903 5.99 49.19 -12.88
CA ASN A 903 7.16 49.33 -13.76
C ASN A 903 8.10 48.10 -13.77
N CYS A 904 7.67 46.97 -13.22
CA CYS A 904 8.46 45.73 -13.12
C CYS A 904 7.81 44.54 -13.86
N PRO A 905 7.67 44.60 -15.20
CA PRO A 905 7.01 43.55 -15.97
C PRO A 905 7.73 42.20 -15.88
N ILE A 906 6.96 41.16 -15.57
CA ILE A 906 7.39 39.76 -15.49
C ILE A 906 8.19 39.33 -16.75
N GLN A 907 9.34 38.70 -16.55
CA GLN A 907 10.25 38.25 -17.61
C GLN A 907 9.99 36.77 -17.95
N GLN A 908 8.81 36.49 -18.52
CA GLN A 908 8.47 35.13 -18.94
C GLN A 908 9.18 34.73 -20.25
N LEU A 909 9.41 33.42 -20.41
CA LEU A 909 10.12 32.85 -21.54
C LEU A 909 9.32 32.96 -22.85
N SER A 910 9.83 33.74 -23.81
CA SER A 910 9.19 33.90 -25.12
C SER A 910 9.46 32.72 -26.06
N PHE A 911 8.93 31.54 -25.74
CA PHE A 911 8.83 30.42 -26.66
C PHE A 911 7.56 29.59 -26.42
N GLU A 912 7.14 28.84 -27.43
CA GLU A 912 6.14 27.78 -27.33
C GLU A 912 6.84 26.43 -27.43
N THR A 913 6.49 25.49 -26.54
CA THR A 913 6.89 24.08 -26.69
C THR A 913 6.03 23.44 -27.77
N LYS A 914 6.68 22.86 -28.77
CA LYS A 914 5.98 22.21 -29.88
C LYS A 914 5.14 21.02 -29.41
N GLN A 915 4.02 20.82 -30.07
CA GLN A 915 3.16 19.65 -29.90
C GLN A 915 3.72 18.46 -30.70
N GLY A 916 3.48 17.23 -30.23
CA GLY A 916 4.06 16.01 -30.81
C GLY A 916 4.43 14.96 -29.75
N LEU A 917 5.22 13.96 -30.16
CA LEU A 917 5.69 12.87 -29.31
C LEU A 917 7.00 13.25 -28.62
N TYR A 918 7.04 13.14 -27.30
CA TYR A 918 8.21 13.39 -26.45
C TYR A 918 8.66 12.09 -25.79
N HIS A 919 9.94 11.72 -25.93
CA HIS A 919 10.47 10.49 -25.32
C HIS A 919 11.84 10.73 -24.69
N ASN A 920 12.26 9.81 -23.82
CA ASN A 920 13.59 9.86 -23.21
C ASN A 920 14.62 9.17 -24.12
N ARG A 921 15.64 9.91 -24.59
CA ARG A 921 16.64 9.39 -25.54
C ARG A 921 17.48 8.23 -25.01
N VAL A 922 17.60 8.12 -23.68
CA VAL A 922 18.36 7.07 -23.00
C VAL A 922 17.44 5.93 -22.52
N ARG A 923 16.13 6.15 -22.55
CA ARG A 923 15.08 5.25 -22.03
C ARG A 923 13.89 5.19 -23.01
N PRO A 924 14.06 4.56 -24.20
CA PRO A 924 12.95 4.32 -25.12
C PRO A 924 11.89 3.42 -24.46
N GLY A 925 10.63 3.52 -24.93
CA GLY A 925 9.49 2.80 -24.34
C GLY A 925 8.78 3.56 -23.20
N ASN A 926 9.20 4.78 -22.90
CA ASN A 926 8.53 5.73 -22.01
C ASN A 926 8.42 7.12 -22.70
N GLY A 927 7.23 7.73 -22.73
CA GLY A 927 7.06 9.05 -23.36
C GLY A 927 5.63 9.58 -23.40
N ILE A 928 5.48 10.83 -23.84
CA ILE A 928 4.22 11.59 -23.80
C ILE A 928 3.89 12.10 -25.20
N ALA A 929 2.65 11.88 -25.63
CA ALA A 929 2.05 12.63 -26.74
C ALA A 929 1.48 13.95 -26.17
N HIS A 930 2.07 15.10 -26.54
CA HIS A 930 1.81 16.42 -25.94
C HIS A 930 1.10 17.34 -26.94
N TYR A 931 -0.07 17.87 -26.57
CA TYR A 931 -0.95 18.69 -27.42
C TYR A 931 -1.52 19.89 -26.63
N SER A 932 -2.17 20.84 -27.32
CA SER A 932 -2.58 22.16 -26.76
C SER A 932 -3.30 22.12 -25.39
N TYR A 933 -4.11 21.09 -25.13
CA TYR A 933 -5.01 21.01 -23.97
C TYR A 933 -4.81 19.75 -23.12
N GLY A 934 -3.72 19.02 -23.34
CA GLY A 934 -3.45 17.75 -22.66
C GLY A 934 -2.56 16.82 -23.47
N GLY A 935 -2.74 15.52 -23.27
CA GLY A 935 -1.92 14.50 -23.87
C GLY A 935 -2.14 13.13 -23.24
N GLY A 936 -1.28 12.19 -23.61
CA GLY A 936 -1.26 10.86 -23.02
C GLY A 936 0.16 10.34 -22.81
N TRP A 937 0.37 9.69 -21.67
CA TRP A 937 1.64 9.10 -21.27
C TRP A 937 1.61 7.60 -21.55
N TYR A 938 2.47 7.14 -22.47
CA TYR A 938 2.73 5.72 -22.72
C TYR A 938 3.92 5.27 -21.86
N THR A 939 3.67 4.30 -20.99
CA THR A 939 4.66 3.78 -20.02
C THR A 939 4.26 2.37 -19.56
N GLY A 940 5.09 1.67 -18.80
CA GLY A 940 4.74 0.34 -18.28
C GLY A 940 4.04 0.35 -16.92
N ASP A 941 3.23 -0.67 -16.62
CA ASP A 941 3.00 -1.11 -15.23
C ASP A 941 4.26 -1.80 -14.67
N ALA A 942 4.28 -2.16 -13.39
CA ALA A 942 5.49 -2.75 -12.76
C ALA A 942 5.91 -4.05 -13.46
N GLU A 943 4.93 -4.84 -13.89
CA GLU A 943 5.09 -6.08 -14.63
C GLU A 943 5.48 -5.88 -16.10
N ARG A 944 5.80 -4.65 -16.50
CA ARG A 944 6.26 -4.25 -17.84
C ARG A 944 5.24 -4.62 -18.94
N LYS A 945 3.94 -4.50 -18.64
CA LYS A 945 2.83 -4.48 -19.61
C LYS A 945 2.58 -3.02 -20.06
N PRO A 946 2.09 -2.79 -21.30
CA PRO A 946 1.80 -1.43 -21.78
C PRO A 946 0.65 -0.76 -21.02
N THR A 947 0.85 0.44 -20.48
CA THR A 947 -0.18 1.22 -19.77
C THR A 947 -0.27 2.64 -20.33
N TRP A 948 -1.46 3.22 -20.33
CA TRP A 948 -1.71 4.58 -20.80
C TRP A 948 -2.37 5.43 -19.72
N TYR A 949 -1.80 6.61 -19.44
CA TYR A 949 -2.40 7.61 -18.55
C TYR A 949 -2.81 8.83 -19.36
N GLN A 950 -4.07 9.25 -19.22
CA GLN A 950 -4.56 10.51 -19.77
C GLN A 950 -4.06 11.67 -18.91
N LEU A 951 -3.60 12.73 -19.57
CA LEU A 951 -3.07 13.94 -18.97
C LEU A 951 -3.86 15.14 -19.50
N SER A 952 -4.61 15.84 -18.65
CA SER A 952 -5.23 17.12 -19.04
C SER A 952 -5.22 18.11 -17.87
N GLY A 953 -5.03 19.39 -18.19
CA GLY A 953 -4.89 20.47 -17.20
C GLY A 953 -4.46 21.76 -17.87
N SER A 954 -4.75 22.89 -17.23
CA SER A 954 -4.38 24.22 -17.73
C SER A 954 -2.88 24.47 -17.64
N VAL A 955 -2.27 25.00 -18.70
CA VAL A 955 -0.93 25.59 -18.65
C VAL A 955 -0.99 26.90 -17.85
N GLN A 956 -0.17 27.01 -16.81
CA GLN A 956 0.11 28.29 -16.14
C GLN A 956 1.62 28.40 -15.95
N ASP A 957 2.21 29.55 -16.31
CA ASP A 957 3.63 29.84 -16.05
C ASP A 957 4.56 28.74 -16.57
N TYR A 958 4.30 28.27 -17.80
CA TYR A 958 5.05 27.24 -18.53
C TYR A 958 5.02 25.85 -17.86
N LEU A 959 4.07 25.65 -16.94
CA LEU A 959 3.86 24.43 -16.16
C LEU A 959 2.40 23.97 -16.29
N MET A 960 2.21 22.73 -16.71
CA MET A 960 0.96 21.99 -16.47
C MET A 960 1.06 21.26 -15.13
N ARG A 961 0.00 21.29 -14.33
CA ARG A 961 -0.25 20.33 -13.25
C ARG A 961 -1.38 19.42 -13.73
N LEU A 962 -1.20 18.11 -13.59
CA LEU A 962 -1.97 17.09 -14.30
C LEU A 962 -2.35 15.98 -13.31
N PRO A 963 -3.60 15.50 -13.28
CA PRO A 963 -3.91 14.20 -12.69
C PRO A 963 -3.34 13.09 -13.59
N LEU A 964 -2.93 11.98 -12.99
CA LEU A 964 -2.62 10.73 -13.70
C LEU A 964 -3.89 9.90 -13.76
N VAL A 965 -4.64 9.94 -14.86
CA VAL A 965 -5.86 9.13 -15.02
C VAL A 965 -5.55 7.90 -15.86
N GLU A 966 -5.49 6.74 -15.22
CA GLU A 966 -5.41 5.45 -15.91
C GLU A 966 -6.74 5.16 -16.61
N THR A 967 -6.66 4.66 -17.84
CA THR A 967 -7.80 4.16 -18.61
C THR A 967 -7.67 2.65 -18.75
N HIS A 968 -8.61 1.89 -18.21
CA HIS A 968 -8.71 0.44 -18.44
C HIS A 968 -9.87 0.13 -19.39
N ASN A 969 -9.86 -1.06 -20.00
CA ASN A 969 -10.98 -1.58 -20.78
C ASN A 969 -11.49 -2.87 -20.11
N ASP A 970 -12.65 -2.76 -19.49
CA ASP A 970 -13.30 -3.86 -18.78
C ASP A 970 -14.21 -4.69 -19.70
N GLY A 971 -14.45 -4.18 -20.92
CA GLY A 971 -15.25 -4.83 -21.96
C GLY A 971 -14.44 -5.55 -23.03
N SER A 972 -15.12 -6.09 -24.05
CA SER A 972 -14.46 -6.70 -25.20
C SER A 972 -14.02 -5.65 -26.23
N THR A 973 -13.14 -6.02 -27.15
CA THR A 973 -12.75 -5.14 -28.28
C THR A 973 -13.89 -4.73 -29.21
N SER A 974 -15.08 -5.36 -29.11
CA SER A 974 -16.29 -4.94 -29.81
C SER A 974 -17.22 -4.07 -28.96
N ASN A 975 -17.16 -4.21 -27.63
CA ASN A 975 -18.01 -3.54 -26.64
C ASN A 975 -17.10 -2.95 -25.56
N VAL A 976 -16.36 -1.91 -25.90
CA VAL A 976 -15.34 -1.30 -25.03
C VAL A 976 -16.02 -0.52 -23.90
N GLU A 977 -15.92 -1.04 -22.69
CA GLU A 977 -16.37 -0.41 -21.45
C GLU A 977 -15.15 0.13 -20.71
N VAL A 978 -15.14 1.43 -20.40
CA VAL A 978 -13.95 2.14 -19.92
C VAL A 978 -14.15 2.60 -18.49
N SER A 979 -13.40 2.00 -17.56
CA SER A 979 -13.17 2.60 -16.25
C SER A 979 -12.05 3.65 -16.32
N LEU A 980 -12.24 4.72 -15.56
CA LEU A 980 -11.26 5.78 -15.34
C LEU A 980 -10.88 5.76 -13.87
N GLN A 981 -9.61 5.60 -13.55
CA GLN A 981 -9.14 5.70 -12.17
C GLN A 981 -7.94 6.63 -12.10
N GLN A 982 -8.01 7.63 -11.22
CA GLN A 982 -6.84 8.43 -10.91
C GLN A 982 -5.85 7.58 -10.11
N ARG A 983 -4.58 7.66 -10.49
CA ARG A 983 -3.45 6.93 -9.90
C ARG A 983 -2.39 7.86 -9.30
N GLY A 984 -2.63 9.17 -9.33
CA GLY A 984 -1.77 10.18 -8.76
C GLY A 984 -1.73 11.46 -9.58
N ARG A 985 -0.57 12.10 -9.61
CA ARG A 985 -0.37 13.44 -10.16
C ARG A 985 0.97 13.62 -10.87
N ALA A 986 1.01 14.57 -11.80
CA ALA A 986 2.19 14.90 -12.58
C ALA A 986 2.33 16.40 -12.86
N TRP A 987 3.54 16.76 -13.25
CA TRP A 987 3.98 18.09 -13.62
C TRP A 987 4.68 18.00 -14.97
N LEU A 988 4.17 18.72 -15.97
CA LEU A 988 4.82 18.84 -17.28
C LEU A 988 5.28 20.29 -17.44
N ALA A 989 6.60 20.49 -17.35
CA ALA A 989 7.22 21.80 -17.36
C ALA A 989 7.99 22.01 -18.67
N GLN A 990 7.71 23.11 -19.35
CA GLN A 990 8.36 23.45 -20.62
C GLN A 990 9.82 23.90 -20.37
N VAL A 991 10.75 23.35 -21.15
CA VAL A 991 12.21 23.61 -21.01
C VAL A 991 12.76 24.34 -22.23
N SER A 992 12.31 23.97 -23.42
CA SER A 992 12.62 24.63 -24.69
C SER A 992 11.53 24.30 -25.74
N PRO A 993 11.61 24.82 -26.98
CA PRO A 993 10.69 24.43 -28.06
C PRO A 993 10.64 22.93 -28.39
N THR A 994 11.62 22.15 -27.92
CA THR A 994 11.81 20.72 -28.24
C THR A 994 12.14 19.85 -27.02
N GLU A 995 12.06 20.40 -25.81
CA GLU A 995 12.33 19.69 -24.56
C GLU A 995 11.29 20.03 -23.49
N ILE A 996 10.89 19.01 -22.74
CA ILE A 996 10.05 19.14 -21.54
C ILE A 996 10.70 18.38 -20.38
N MET A 997 10.48 18.87 -19.16
CA MET A 997 10.73 18.11 -17.94
C MET A 997 9.40 17.57 -17.44
N TYR A 998 9.29 16.26 -17.34
CA TYR A 998 8.12 15.57 -16.83
C TYR A 998 8.45 14.98 -15.46
N ALA A 999 7.61 15.22 -14.47
CA ALA A 999 7.72 14.63 -13.14
C ALA A 999 6.36 14.06 -12.72
N TRP A 1000 6.35 12.94 -12.00
CA TRP A 1000 5.14 12.24 -11.59
C TRP A 1000 5.28 11.68 -10.17
N GLN A 1001 4.13 11.51 -9.51
CA GLN A 1001 3.97 10.83 -8.23
C GLN A 1001 2.67 10.03 -8.28
N PHE A 1002 2.77 8.72 -8.14
CA PHE A 1002 1.64 7.82 -7.98
C PHE A 1002 1.18 7.79 -6.52
N ASP A 1003 -0.08 7.41 -6.31
CA ASP A 1003 -0.70 7.32 -4.98
C ASP A 1003 -0.12 6.17 -4.14
N ASP A 1004 0.46 5.15 -4.80
CA ASP A 1004 1.26 4.09 -4.18
C ASP A 1004 2.67 4.54 -3.70
N GLY A 1005 3.01 5.81 -3.91
CA GLY A 1005 4.28 6.42 -3.51
C GLY A 1005 5.40 6.32 -4.56
N ARG A 1006 5.26 5.51 -5.62
CA ARG A 1006 6.22 5.50 -6.73
C ARG A 1006 6.26 6.87 -7.39
N SER A 1007 7.45 7.40 -7.64
CA SER A 1007 7.59 8.74 -8.21
C SER A 1007 8.87 8.88 -9.03
N GLY A 1008 8.89 9.82 -9.95
CA GLY A 1008 10.08 10.05 -10.76
C GLY A 1008 10.02 11.29 -11.64
N ALA A 1009 11.17 11.66 -12.21
CA ALA A 1009 11.28 12.78 -13.12
C ALA A 1009 12.28 12.52 -14.25
N GLU A 1010 11.94 12.97 -15.46
CA GLU A 1010 12.70 12.77 -16.68
C GLU A 1010 12.76 14.03 -17.55
N LEU A 1011 13.76 14.06 -18.44
CA LEU A 1011 13.87 15.03 -19.53
C LEU A 1011 13.52 14.33 -20.83
N LEU A 1012 12.47 14.81 -21.49
CA LEU A 1012 11.95 14.23 -22.72
C LEU A 1012 12.21 15.15 -23.91
N SER A 1013 12.56 14.57 -25.06
CA SER A 1013 12.86 15.27 -26.32
C SER A 1013 11.79 15.01 -27.37
N HIS A 1014 11.45 16.05 -28.14
CA HIS A 1014 10.52 16.00 -29.27
C HIS A 1014 11.06 15.13 -30.42
N THR A 1015 10.25 14.20 -30.91
CA THR A 1015 10.72 13.02 -31.66
C THR A 1015 11.25 13.34 -33.05
N LEU A 1016 10.59 14.17 -33.86
CA LEU A 1016 11.09 14.54 -35.19
C LEU A 1016 12.18 15.62 -35.17
N SER A 1017 12.30 16.39 -34.08
CA SER A 1017 13.39 17.38 -33.92
C SER A 1017 14.77 16.73 -33.92
N LEU A 1018 14.86 15.54 -33.31
CA LEU A 1018 16.01 14.63 -33.33
C LEU A 1018 16.40 14.22 -34.76
N ALA A 1019 15.40 13.95 -35.61
CA ALA A 1019 15.53 13.69 -37.04
C ALA A 1019 16.21 14.82 -37.85
N GLY A 1020 16.35 16.03 -37.28
CA GLY A 1020 16.67 17.26 -38.01
C GLY A 1020 15.46 17.95 -38.66
N PHE A 1021 14.23 17.47 -38.40
CA PHE A 1021 12.99 18.03 -38.93
C PHE A 1021 12.42 19.03 -37.92
N ILE A 1022 12.62 20.33 -38.16
CA ILE A 1022 12.30 21.39 -37.17
C ILE A 1022 11.24 22.40 -37.61
N SER A 1023 10.72 22.34 -38.84
CA SER A 1023 9.55 23.11 -39.27
C SER A 1023 8.29 22.24 -39.32
N ARG A 1024 7.11 22.85 -39.15
CA ARG A 1024 5.83 22.20 -39.44
C ARG A 1024 5.59 22.16 -40.96
N PRO A 1025 4.97 21.11 -41.52
CA PRO A 1025 4.54 21.07 -42.92
C PRO A 1025 3.30 21.96 -43.15
N ALA A 1026 3.01 22.29 -44.42
CA ALA A 1026 1.86 23.12 -44.80
C ALA A 1026 0.48 22.50 -44.44
N THR A 1027 0.43 21.17 -44.25
CA THR A 1027 -0.72 20.45 -43.71
C THR A 1027 -0.28 19.76 -42.42
N ASN A 1028 -0.46 20.43 -41.27
CA ASN A 1028 -0.19 19.84 -39.96
C ASN A 1028 -1.29 18.80 -39.61
N ARG A 1029 -0.89 17.63 -39.10
CA ARG A 1029 -1.78 16.56 -38.61
C ARG A 1029 -1.39 16.10 -37.19
N THR A 1030 -0.53 16.87 -36.52
CA THR A 1030 -0.02 16.61 -35.17
C THR A 1030 -1.14 16.72 -34.15
N GLU A 1031 -1.77 15.59 -33.84
CA GLU A 1031 -2.96 15.48 -32.99
C GLU A 1031 -3.17 14.01 -32.57
N THR A 1032 -4.09 13.75 -31.64
CA THR A 1032 -4.60 12.39 -31.36
C THR A 1032 -5.82 12.08 -32.24
N TRP A 1033 -5.85 10.88 -32.84
CA TRP A 1033 -6.89 10.41 -33.76
C TRP A 1033 -7.55 9.12 -33.28
N PHE A 1034 -8.84 8.96 -33.52
CA PHE A 1034 -9.62 7.77 -33.11
C PHE A 1034 -10.71 7.39 -34.14
N ALA A 1035 -11.21 6.15 -34.07
CA ALA A 1035 -12.27 5.65 -34.94
C ALA A 1035 -13.58 5.46 -34.17
N LEU A 1036 -14.60 6.27 -34.47
CA LEU A 1036 -15.94 6.18 -33.86
C LEU A 1036 -16.65 4.84 -34.11
N SER A 1037 -16.28 4.11 -35.17
CA SER A 1037 -16.92 2.85 -35.58
C SER A 1037 -16.21 1.59 -35.09
N ASP A 1038 -15.11 1.72 -34.35
CA ASP A 1038 -14.22 0.63 -33.91
C ASP A 1038 -13.47 1.13 -32.66
N PRO A 1039 -14.11 1.14 -31.47
CA PRO A 1039 -13.53 1.71 -30.26
C PRO A 1039 -12.38 0.85 -29.70
N GLY A 1040 -11.63 1.39 -28.73
CA GLY A 1040 -10.54 0.66 -28.06
C GLY A 1040 -9.16 0.75 -28.74
N TRP A 1041 -8.96 1.71 -29.65
CA TRP A 1041 -7.66 2.02 -30.22
C TRP A 1041 -7.58 3.49 -30.68
N GLY A 1042 -6.38 3.97 -30.98
CA GLY A 1042 -6.14 5.30 -31.52
C GLY A 1042 -4.70 5.52 -32.04
N LEU A 1043 -4.47 6.67 -32.65
CA LEU A 1043 -3.16 7.12 -33.13
C LEU A 1043 -2.74 8.42 -32.45
N ALA A 1044 -1.49 8.50 -32.03
CA ALA A 1044 -0.82 9.76 -31.70
C ALA A 1044 0.10 10.13 -32.85
N VAL A 1045 -0.18 11.23 -33.56
CA VAL A 1045 0.54 11.64 -34.77
C VAL A 1045 1.38 12.89 -34.50
N GLU A 1046 2.55 12.96 -35.12
CA GLU A 1046 3.45 14.13 -35.17
C GLU A 1046 3.89 14.37 -36.62
N SER A 1047 3.71 15.59 -37.14
CA SER A 1047 4.01 15.97 -38.53
C SER A 1047 5.16 16.98 -38.60
N GLY A 1048 6.27 16.60 -39.23
CA GLY A 1048 7.44 17.45 -39.42
C GLY A 1048 7.77 17.69 -40.89
N SER A 1049 8.62 18.69 -41.17
CA SER A 1049 9.17 18.92 -42.50
C SER A 1049 10.67 19.17 -42.50
N ASN A 1050 11.31 18.77 -43.60
CA ASN A 1050 12.70 19.08 -43.95
C ASN A 1050 12.78 19.20 -45.48
N ALA A 1051 13.38 20.29 -45.98
CA ALA A 1051 13.53 20.60 -47.41
C ALA A 1051 12.25 20.45 -48.28
N GLY A 1052 11.06 20.63 -47.69
CA GLY A 1052 9.76 20.49 -48.38
C GLY A 1052 9.19 19.07 -48.39
N THR A 1053 9.93 18.07 -47.91
CA THR A 1053 9.39 16.72 -47.65
C THR A 1053 8.63 16.72 -46.32
N THR A 1054 7.46 16.09 -46.28
CA THR A 1054 6.69 15.84 -45.05
C THR A 1054 7.08 14.48 -44.47
N LEU A 1055 7.32 14.43 -43.16
CA LEU A 1055 7.58 13.22 -42.39
C LEU A 1055 6.51 13.10 -41.29
N GLU A 1056 6.02 11.89 -41.06
CA GLU A 1056 5.09 11.59 -39.97
C GLU A 1056 5.76 10.59 -39.02
N ALA A 1057 5.66 10.86 -37.71
CA ALA A 1057 5.82 9.85 -36.67
C ALA A 1057 4.42 9.50 -36.14
N ILE A 1058 4.19 8.20 -35.94
CA ILE A 1058 2.89 7.64 -35.58
C ILE A 1058 3.11 6.63 -34.45
N GLY A 1059 2.51 6.91 -33.30
CA GLY A 1059 2.24 5.90 -32.28
C GLY A 1059 0.84 5.31 -32.47
N VAL A 1060 0.71 3.99 -32.41
CA VAL A 1060 -0.58 3.28 -32.41
C VAL A 1060 -0.80 2.69 -31.04
N PHE A 1061 -1.93 2.96 -30.40
CA PHE A 1061 -2.39 2.28 -29.16
C PHE A 1061 -3.62 1.44 -29.48
N LEU A 1062 -3.71 0.21 -28.97
CA LEU A 1062 -4.84 -0.69 -29.18
C LEU A 1062 -4.96 -1.75 -28.06
N TYR A 1063 -6.16 -2.29 -27.84
CA TYR A 1063 -6.36 -3.51 -27.07
C TYR A 1063 -6.36 -4.76 -27.96
N ASP A 1064 -5.75 -5.85 -27.49
CA ASP A 1064 -5.77 -7.15 -28.20
C ASP A 1064 -7.04 -7.99 -27.89
N ALA A 1065 -7.13 -9.18 -28.47
CA ALA A 1065 -8.30 -10.05 -28.34
C ALA A 1065 -8.59 -10.56 -26.91
N ALA A 1066 -7.65 -10.41 -25.97
CA ALA A 1066 -7.85 -10.69 -24.54
C ALA A 1066 -8.15 -9.41 -23.74
N GLY A 1067 -8.38 -8.27 -24.40
CA GLY A 1067 -8.55 -6.96 -23.77
C GLY A 1067 -7.24 -6.32 -23.31
N ALA A 1068 -6.08 -6.93 -23.58
CA ALA A 1068 -4.81 -6.45 -23.04
C ALA A 1068 -4.21 -5.32 -23.90
N PRO A 1069 -3.74 -4.22 -23.30
CA PRO A 1069 -3.18 -3.07 -24.02
C PRO A 1069 -1.88 -3.39 -24.77
N ARG A 1070 -1.71 -2.76 -25.94
CA ARG A 1070 -0.59 -2.89 -26.86
C ARG A 1070 -0.28 -1.54 -27.51
N TRP A 1071 0.95 -1.34 -27.96
CA TRP A 1071 1.28 -0.24 -28.86
C TRP A 1071 2.36 -0.58 -29.89
N THR A 1072 2.45 0.25 -30.92
CA THR A 1072 3.60 0.28 -31.84
C THR A 1072 4.02 1.72 -32.14
N LEU A 1073 5.27 1.91 -32.53
CA LEU A 1073 5.83 3.20 -32.97
C LEU A 1073 6.41 3.04 -34.38
N GLY A 1074 6.22 4.04 -35.23
CA GLY A 1074 6.83 4.10 -36.56
C GLY A 1074 7.00 5.53 -37.05
N ASN A 1075 7.90 5.71 -38.02
CA ASN A 1075 8.06 6.98 -38.73
C ASN A 1075 8.34 6.75 -40.23
N GLY A 1076 7.94 7.71 -41.06
CA GLY A 1076 8.03 7.58 -42.51
C GLY A 1076 7.57 8.83 -43.26
N THR A 1077 7.65 8.80 -44.59
CA THR A 1077 7.22 9.90 -45.45
C THR A 1077 5.70 10.08 -45.37
N GLY A 1078 5.24 11.24 -44.88
CA GLY A 1078 3.83 11.56 -44.62
C GLY A 1078 2.96 11.83 -45.86
N ALA A 1079 3.27 11.14 -46.96
CA ALA A 1079 2.52 11.21 -48.21
C ALA A 1079 1.33 10.25 -48.14
N SER A 1080 0.13 10.76 -48.47
CA SER A 1080 -1.12 10.00 -48.39
C SER A 1080 -1.05 8.69 -49.17
N GLY A 1081 -1.38 7.57 -48.52
CA GLY A 1081 -1.33 6.24 -49.12
C GLY A 1081 0.06 5.58 -49.15
N GLN A 1082 1.10 6.16 -48.53
CA GLN A 1082 2.36 5.46 -48.27
C GLN A 1082 2.29 4.64 -46.98
N ALA A 1083 3.00 3.51 -46.95
CA ALA A 1083 3.08 2.65 -45.76
C ALA A 1083 4.21 3.10 -44.84
N VAL A 1084 3.88 3.41 -43.60
CA VAL A 1084 4.83 3.60 -42.49
C VAL A 1084 5.08 2.23 -41.85
N ALA A 1085 6.35 1.87 -41.71
CA ALA A 1085 6.74 0.65 -40.99
C ALA A 1085 6.57 0.85 -39.48
N LEU A 1086 5.97 -0.13 -38.82
CA LEU A 1086 5.71 -0.13 -37.38
C LEU A 1086 6.65 -1.08 -36.65
N THR A 1087 7.10 -0.65 -35.48
CA THR A 1087 7.87 -1.46 -34.53
C THR A 1087 7.10 -1.61 -33.22
N ALA A 1088 7.04 -2.82 -32.69
CA ALA A 1088 6.66 -3.05 -31.31
C ALA A 1088 7.91 -2.83 -30.45
N VAL A 1089 7.79 -1.97 -29.43
CA VAL A 1089 8.79 -1.80 -28.38
C VAL A 1089 8.19 -2.28 -27.08
N ARG A 1090 8.95 -3.02 -26.27
CA ARG A 1090 8.52 -3.32 -24.90
C ARG A 1090 8.46 -2.00 -24.09
N PRO A 1091 7.49 -1.86 -23.17
CA PRO A 1091 7.38 -0.66 -22.36
C PRO A 1091 8.54 -0.57 -21.36
N HIS A 1092 8.90 0.66 -21.00
CA HIS A 1092 9.71 0.93 -19.82
C HIS A 1092 8.77 1.46 -18.74
N CYS A 1093 8.73 0.79 -17.58
CA CYS A 1093 7.89 1.21 -16.48
C CYS A 1093 8.54 2.29 -15.59
N PRO A 1094 7.76 3.18 -14.95
CA PRO A 1094 8.31 4.31 -14.20
C PRO A 1094 9.10 3.87 -12.96
N GLY A 1095 10.41 4.14 -12.96
CA GLY A 1095 11.32 3.82 -11.85
C GLY A 1095 12.05 2.47 -11.98
N CYS A 1096 11.56 1.58 -12.84
CA CYS A 1096 12.15 0.26 -13.10
C CYS A 1096 13.56 0.36 -13.72
N PRO A 1097 14.43 -0.65 -13.52
CA PRO A 1097 15.70 -0.76 -14.22
C PRO A 1097 15.52 -1.03 -15.72
N TRP A 1098 16.40 -0.43 -16.53
CA TRP A 1098 16.37 -0.55 -17.99
C TRP A 1098 17.27 -1.70 -18.46
N LEU A 1099 16.71 -2.67 -19.19
CA LEU A 1099 17.45 -3.74 -19.87
C LEU A 1099 18.06 -3.21 -21.20
N PRO A 1100 19.39 -3.12 -21.37
CA PRO A 1100 20.00 -2.56 -22.57
C PRO A 1100 19.62 -3.28 -23.85
N ASP A 1101 19.57 -4.62 -23.82
CA ASP A 1101 19.20 -5.42 -24.98
C ASP A 1101 17.70 -5.37 -25.31
N TYR A 1102 16.82 -4.94 -24.39
CA TYR A 1102 15.43 -4.63 -24.75
C TYR A 1102 15.34 -3.43 -25.71
N ALA A 1103 16.21 -2.43 -25.58
CA ALA A 1103 16.19 -1.26 -26.47
C ALA A 1103 16.52 -1.64 -27.94
N ASP A 1104 17.38 -2.64 -28.13
CA ASP A 1104 17.69 -3.21 -29.45
C ASP A 1104 16.61 -4.18 -29.97
N THR A 1105 15.64 -4.59 -29.14
CA THR A 1105 14.50 -5.46 -29.54
C THR A 1105 13.28 -4.70 -30.08
N ALA A 1106 13.48 -3.53 -30.69
CA ALA A 1106 12.45 -2.85 -31.47
C ALA A 1106 12.06 -3.70 -32.70
N ALA A 1107 11.07 -4.56 -32.54
CA ALA A 1107 10.78 -5.65 -33.47
C ALA A 1107 9.69 -5.25 -34.47
N ALA A 1108 9.88 -5.61 -35.74
CA ALA A 1108 8.96 -5.27 -36.81
C ALA A 1108 7.55 -5.82 -36.53
N ALA A 1109 6.57 -4.91 -36.40
CA ALA A 1109 5.19 -5.23 -36.05
C ALA A 1109 4.22 -5.05 -37.23
N GLY A 1110 4.74 -4.87 -38.45
CA GLY A 1110 3.94 -4.67 -39.67
C GLY A 1110 3.93 -3.23 -40.17
N THR A 1111 2.80 -2.78 -40.72
CA THR A 1111 2.66 -1.44 -41.32
C THR A 1111 1.33 -0.77 -41.03
N ILE A 1112 1.33 0.56 -41.12
CA ILE A 1112 0.15 1.42 -41.20
C ILE A 1112 0.23 2.31 -42.45
N THR A 1113 -0.88 2.43 -43.17
CA THR A 1113 -0.98 3.21 -44.41
C THR A 1113 -2.10 4.25 -44.27
N PRO A 1114 -1.79 5.47 -43.79
CA PRO A 1114 -2.78 6.53 -43.65
C PRO A 1114 -3.10 7.17 -45.01
N THR A 1115 -4.37 7.17 -45.38
CA THR A 1115 -4.90 7.83 -46.58
C THR A 1115 -5.64 9.09 -46.15
N TRP A 1116 -4.87 10.17 -46.00
CA TRP A 1116 -5.32 11.49 -45.61
C TRP A 1116 -6.24 12.11 -46.68
N THR A 1117 -7.45 12.54 -46.28
CA THR A 1117 -8.41 13.23 -47.16
C THR A 1117 -8.45 14.74 -46.93
N GLY A 1118 -7.84 15.23 -45.85
CA GLY A 1118 -7.71 16.65 -45.51
C GLY A 1118 -6.84 16.84 -44.27
N ALA A 1119 -7.10 17.92 -43.53
CA ALA A 1119 -6.51 18.15 -42.20
C ALA A 1119 -7.31 17.49 -41.06
N THR A 1120 -8.56 17.09 -41.30
CA THR A 1120 -9.51 16.60 -40.28
C THR A 1120 -10.06 15.19 -40.57
N GLY A 1121 -9.50 14.49 -41.56
CA GLY A 1121 -9.99 13.17 -41.97
C GLY A 1121 -8.89 12.29 -42.57
N VAL A 1122 -8.91 11.02 -42.17
CA VAL A 1122 -8.01 9.97 -42.66
C VAL A 1122 -8.75 8.65 -42.75
N SER A 1123 -8.40 7.84 -43.75
CA SER A 1123 -8.82 6.45 -43.87
C SER A 1123 -7.58 5.57 -43.74
N VAL A 1124 -7.57 4.67 -42.77
CA VAL A 1124 -6.38 3.90 -42.37
C VAL A 1124 -6.50 2.45 -42.82
N ASN A 1125 -5.42 1.94 -43.43
CA ASN A 1125 -5.19 0.51 -43.55
C ASN A 1125 -4.08 0.09 -42.58
N THR A 1126 -4.19 -1.08 -41.97
CA THR A 1126 -3.14 -1.69 -41.14
C THR A 1126 -2.94 -3.14 -41.47
N ALA A 1127 -1.69 -3.57 -41.31
CA ALA A 1127 -1.26 -4.95 -41.38
C ALA A 1127 -0.38 -5.26 -40.14
N ILE A 1128 -0.92 -5.08 -38.93
CA ILE A 1128 -0.16 -5.22 -37.68
C ILE A 1128 -0.15 -6.68 -37.21
N THR A 1129 1.02 -7.17 -36.81
CA THR A 1129 1.22 -8.49 -36.19
C THR A 1129 2.27 -8.36 -35.11
N PHE A 1130 1.91 -8.64 -33.85
CA PHE A 1130 2.82 -8.46 -32.73
C PHE A 1130 3.84 -9.62 -32.63
N PRO A 1131 5.14 -9.32 -32.43
CA PRO A 1131 6.18 -10.32 -32.28
C PRO A 1131 6.31 -10.82 -30.84
N ALA A 1132 6.58 -12.12 -30.68
CA ALA A 1132 6.66 -12.77 -29.37
C ALA A 1132 7.65 -12.09 -28.40
N PRO A 1133 7.32 -11.99 -27.09
CA PRO A 1133 6.19 -12.61 -26.42
C PRO A 1133 4.86 -11.83 -26.52
N LEU A 1134 4.85 -10.65 -27.16
CA LEU A 1134 3.58 -9.98 -27.50
C LEU A 1134 2.86 -10.82 -28.56
N GLN A 1135 1.54 -10.87 -28.49
CA GLN A 1135 0.71 -11.65 -29.41
C GLN A 1135 -0.48 -10.83 -29.89
N GLY A 1136 -1.10 -11.29 -30.98
CA GLY A 1136 -2.24 -10.64 -31.62
C GLY A 1136 -1.92 -10.07 -33.00
N THR A 1137 -2.96 -9.92 -33.81
CA THR A 1137 -2.93 -9.27 -35.11
C THR A 1137 -3.98 -8.17 -35.15
N TRP A 1138 -3.68 -7.06 -35.80
CA TRP A 1138 -4.60 -5.94 -35.93
C TRP A 1138 -4.57 -5.41 -37.36
N ASN A 1139 -5.41 -6.05 -38.19
CA ASN A 1139 -5.54 -5.72 -39.60
C ASN A 1139 -6.86 -4.97 -39.82
N ARG A 1140 -6.81 -3.87 -40.58
CA ARG A 1140 -7.97 -3.05 -40.96
C ARG A 1140 -7.82 -2.55 -42.38
N THR A 1141 -8.96 -2.32 -43.03
CA THR A 1141 -9.04 -1.81 -44.40
C THR A 1141 -9.97 -0.61 -44.43
N ALA A 1142 -9.47 0.51 -44.95
CA ALA A 1142 -10.17 1.78 -45.14
C ALA A 1142 -10.89 2.37 -43.90
N LEU A 1143 -10.47 2.02 -42.68
CA LEU A 1143 -11.11 2.42 -41.43
C LEU A 1143 -11.04 3.95 -41.25
N PRO A 1144 -12.18 4.67 -41.24
CA PRO A 1144 -12.16 6.12 -41.08
C PRO A 1144 -11.81 6.53 -39.65
N MET A 1145 -10.99 7.58 -39.52
CA MET A 1145 -10.69 8.22 -38.24
C MET A 1145 -10.91 9.72 -38.32
N ILE A 1146 -11.17 10.30 -37.14
CA ILE A 1146 -11.24 11.74 -36.89
C ILE A 1146 -10.26 12.12 -35.78
N PRO A 1147 -9.76 13.37 -35.75
CA PRO A 1147 -8.96 13.84 -34.63
C PRO A 1147 -9.88 14.14 -33.43
N ILE A 1148 -9.35 14.05 -32.21
CA ILE A 1148 -10.08 14.41 -30.97
C ILE A 1148 -10.36 15.92 -30.92
N LEU A 1149 -9.48 16.72 -31.51
CA LEU A 1149 -9.56 18.18 -31.58
C LEU A 1149 -9.38 18.67 -33.02
N PRO A 1150 -9.86 19.87 -33.39
CA PRO A 1150 -9.45 20.50 -34.64
C PRO A 1150 -7.92 20.75 -34.59
N PRO A 1151 -7.15 20.40 -35.63
CA PRO A 1151 -5.69 20.57 -35.62
C PRO A 1151 -5.30 22.02 -35.30
N ALA A 1152 -4.35 22.19 -34.37
CA ALA A 1152 -3.88 23.50 -33.96
C ALA A 1152 -3.39 24.33 -35.17
N GLN A 1153 -4.04 25.46 -35.40
CA GLN A 1153 -3.52 26.56 -36.20
C GLN A 1153 -2.78 27.51 -35.26
N ASP A 1154 -1.58 27.92 -35.67
CA ASP A 1154 -0.71 28.88 -34.97
C ASP A 1154 -1.02 30.32 -35.43
#